data_AF-A0A7V0MH20-F1
#
_entry.id   AF-A0A7V0MH20-F1
#
_cell.length_a   1.000
_cell.length_b   1.000
_cell.length_c   1.000
_cell.angle_alpha   90.00
_cell.angle_beta   90.00
_cell.angle_gamma   90.00
#
_symmetry.space_group_name_H-M   'P 1'
#
loop_
_entity.id
_entity.type
_entity.pdbx_description
1 polymer ?
#
loop_
_entity_poly.entity_id
_entity_poly.type
_entity_poly.pdbx_seq_one_letter_code
_entity_poly.pdbx_strand_id
1 'polypeptide(L)'
;VLVIGGGIAGIQAALDLGDAGFKVYLVEKEPTIGGKMSKLSRTFPTEDCAACILSPKMADVLANPNITLLTYSEVENIQGYLGNYEITVKKNPTYVDPDKCTCCDDCTEVCPVVVPNEFEEGLTSRRAIYLPSPIAVPHSYVLDEQACLGIFPLACGKCQEVCDPGAINFDVYPEEIKFTVDTIIVATGYDIFDATQKSVYGFGKYANVITALDMERMIVHASEGNPIRPMGKRIAFIQCVGSRDEQVENENCSRICCMYATKLSQLLKRSDPTRDVYVFYTDLRAYGKGFEEYYKRAQRTGVKFIRGRVAELIEDSQTRKLTLRVEDTLTRQIIESEFDLVVLSVGLRPNEGTDRIANLLRLAKSPDGFLQEAHPKFRPVDTLTDGVFLAGTVQGPKDIPDTVAQASAASARATRLMNRGEYDVEPVMAFVHEEFCDGCGLCVEQCPTNAISLSSRDANSDKSLSPKVAEINEALCKGCGSCIAYCPKDALDLHCYSNDQLLAQIKAVLADKKNGEVRVLVFADDMTTYRLADNVGVAKMSYSLNSRIIRVPSGSRVTPKLMLQAFAEGADGIFIGECEEKSSPYPHSVSTIKSNISKVTHILKEEGIDEKRLRFVQFVTVMLGGFVNNINSLSDFTMKSGPIPAQKRKRLGENINERLFK
;
A
#
# COMPACT_ATOMS: atom_id res chain seq x y z
N VAL A 1 15.38 -11.27 4.63
CA VAL A 1 14.15 -10.42 4.63
C VAL A 1 14.53 -8.96 4.69
N LEU A 2 13.77 -8.10 4.00
CA LEU A 2 13.81 -6.65 4.20
C LEU A 2 12.57 -6.19 5.00
N VAL A 3 12.77 -5.35 6.00
CA VAL A 3 11.70 -4.63 6.70
C VAL A 3 11.92 -3.13 6.48
N ILE A 4 10.93 -2.44 5.94
CA ILE A 4 11.00 -1.01 5.59
C ILE A 4 10.18 -0.20 6.61
N GLY A 5 10.87 0.57 7.46
CA GLY A 5 10.29 1.39 8.52
C GLY A 5 10.55 0.80 9.91
N GLY A 6 11.22 1.54 10.77
CA GLY A 6 11.62 1.20 12.14
C GLY A 6 10.65 1.68 13.21
N GLY A 7 9.36 1.84 12.90
CA GLY A 7 8.32 2.01 13.92
C GLY A 7 8.05 0.70 14.69
N ILE A 8 7.14 0.72 15.67
CA ILE A 8 6.80 -0.49 16.46
C ILE A 8 6.39 -1.69 15.60
N ALA A 9 5.77 -1.45 14.43
CA ALA A 9 5.44 -2.49 13.46
C ALA A 9 6.70 -3.18 12.90
N GLY A 10 7.64 -2.40 12.37
CA GLY A 10 8.86 -2.95 11.78
C GLY A 10 9.82 -3.51 12.81
N ILE A 11 9.91 -2.88 13.99
CA ILE A 11 10.66 -3.42 15.15
C ILE A 11 10.13 -4.82 15.49
N GLN A 12 8.82 -4.97 15.68
CA GLN A 12 8.23 -6.27 16.02
C GLN A 12 8.47 -7.29 14.90
N ALA A 13 8.28 -6.90 13.64
CA ALA A 13 8.49 -7.81 12.51
C ALA A 13 9.95 -8.26 12.39
N ALA A 14 10.90 -7.34 12.58
CA ALA A 14 12.32 -7.65 12.52
C ALA A 14 12.74 -8.57 13.66
N LEU A 15 12.24 -8.34 14.89
CA LEU A 15 12.50 -9.21 16.03
C LEU A 15 11.94 -10.63 15.82
N ASP A 16 10.67 -10.75 15.43
CA ASP A 16 10.05 -12.06 15.23
C ASP A 16 10.78 -12.90 14.15
N LEU A 17 11.26 -12.24 13.09
CA LEU A 17 12.04 -12.87 12.03
C LEU A 17 13.48 -13.19 12.47
N GLY A 18 14.13 -12.26 13.18
CA GLY A 18 15.49 -12.43 13.69
C GLY A 18 15.57 -13.55 14.72
N ASP A 19 14.60 -13.62 15.64
CA ASP A 19 14.48 -14.68 16.65
C ASP A 19 14.16 -16.04 16.04
N ALA A 20 13.46 -16.06 14.90
CA ALA A 20 13.25 -17.25 14.09
C ALA A 20 14.49 -17.69 13.28
N GLY A 21 15.59 -16.93 13.33
CA GLY A 21 16.86 -17.27 12.70
C GLY A 21 17.04 -16.73 11.27
N PHE A 22 16.15 -15.87 10.78
CA PHE A 22 16.29 -15.27 9.45
C PHE A 22 17.17 -14.02 9.49
N LYS A 23 18.01 -13.85 8.47
CA LYS A 23 18.72 -12.58 8.27
C LYS A 23 17.72 -11.48 7.87
N VAL A 24 17.69 -10.40 8.65
CA VAL A 24 16.80 -9.25 8.46
C VAL A 24 17.62 -8.00 8.20
N TYR A 25 17.26 -7.25 7.17
CA TYR A 25 17.65 -5.85 7.01
C TYR A 25 16.49 -4.98 7.46
N LEU A 26 16.68 -4.16 8.49
CA LEU A 26 15.69 -3.19 8.96
C LEU A 26 16.15 -1.79 8.52
N VAL A 27 15.42 -1.19 7.58
CA VAL A 27 15.74 0.13 7.03
C VAL A 27 14.83 1.19 7.65
N GLU A 28 15.42 2.23 8.25
CA GLU A 28 14.71 3.36 8.85
C GLU A 28 15.25 4.68 8.27
N LYS A 29 14.33 5.53 7.81
CA LYS A 29 14.66 6.80 7.17
C LYS A 29 15.20 7.82 8.17
N GLU A 30 14.70 7.78 9.41
CA GLU A 30 15.15 8.66 10.48
C GLU A 30 16.47 8.14 11.08
N PRO A 31 17.24 8.99 11.78
CA PRO A 31 18.49 8.54 12.40
C PRO A 31 18.30 7.56 13.58
N THR A 32 17.05 7.35 14.02
CA THR A 32 16.68 6.41 15.09
C THR A 32 15.43 5.63 14.73
N ILE A 33 15.33 4.39 15.22
CA ILE A 33 14.07 3.64 15.23
C ILE A 33 13.13 4.13 16.36
N GLY A 34 11.90 3.61 16.38
CA GLY A 34 10.88 3.87 17.39
C GLY A 34 9.60 4.50 16.82
N GLY A 35 9.72 5.24 15.71
CA GLY A 35 8.60 5.90 15.03
C GLY A 35 7.82 6.85 15.94
N LYS A 36 6.55 7.14 15.58
CA LYS A 36 5.69 8.06 16.36
C LYS A 36 5.39 7.59 17.78
N MET A 37 5.53 6.29 18.08
CA MET A 37 5.31 5.76 19.43
C MET A 37 6.32 6.32 20.44
N SER A 38 7.55 6.61 20.01
CA SER A 38 8.59 7.24 20.85
C SER A 38 8.21 8.64 21.35
N LYS A 39 7.31 9.33 20.67
CA LYS A 39 6.84 10.67 21.03
C LYS A 39 5.73 10.65 22.09
N LEU A 40 5.10 9.50 22.33
CA LEU A 40 3.97 9.38 23.23
C LEU A 40 4.40 9.39 24.69
N SER A 41 3.59 10.00 25.56
CA SER A 41 3.82 9.96 27.01
C SER A 41 3.50 8.57 27.59
N ARG A 42 2.28 8.11 27.34
CA ARG A 42 1.71 6.83 27.81
C ARG A 42 0.84 6.19 26.73
N THR A 43 0.51 4.91 26.87
CA THR A 43 -0.33 4.18 25.92
C THR A 43 -1.66 3.76 26.54
N PHE A 44 -2.78 3.99 25.84
CA PHE A 44 -4.08 3.47 26.27
C PHE A 44 -4.20 1.96 25.99
N PRO A 45 -5.06 1.22 26.71
CA PRO A 45 -5.88 1.63 27.86
C PRO A 45 -5.17 1.44 29.21
N THR A 46 -3.97 0.88 29.22
CA THR A 46 -3.23 0.54 30.44
C THR A 46 -2.57 1.75 31.10
N GLU A 47 -2.27 2.79 30.31
CA GLU A 47 -1.47 3.96 30.69
C GLU A 47 -0.03 3.63 31.06
N ASP A 48 0.51 2.54 30.52
CA ASP A 48 1.95 2.25 30.58
C ASP A 48 2.73 3.38 29.91
N CYS A 49 3.93 3.66 30.43
CA CYS A 49 4.85 4.58 29.77
C CYS A 49 5.23 4.00 28.40
N ALA A 50 5.08 4.80 27.33
CA ALA A 50 5.34 4.32 25.97
C ALA A 50 6.81 3.93 25.79
N ALA A 51 7.72 4.70 26.37
CA ALA A 51 9.15 4.40 26.37
C ALA A 51 9.46 3.07 27.08
N CYS A 52 8.82 2.77 28.22
CA CYS A 52 9.10 1.54 28.98
C CYS A 52 8.80 0.24 28.20
N ILE A 53 7.89 0.28 27.24
CA ILE A 53 7.54 -0.88 26.41
C ILE A 53 8.20 -0.86 25.02
N LEU A 54 8.65 0.32 24.57
CA LEU A 54 9.31 0.48 23.28
C LEU A 54 10.83 0.35 23.38
N SER A 55 11.46 0.97 24.38
CA SER A 55 12.92 1.01 24.49
C SER A 55 13.56 -0.37 24.64
N PRO A 56 12.98 -1.37 25.36
CA PRO A 56 13.56 -2.72 25.39
C PRO A 56 13.58 -3.34 24.00
N LYS A 57 12.49 -3.19 23.23
CA LYS A 57 12.41 -3.72 21.86
C LYS A 57 13.40 -3.03 20.90
N MET A 58 13.62 -1.73 21.06
CA MET A 58 14.63 -1.01 20.28
C MET A 58 16.04 -1.54 20.61
N ALA A 59 16.34 -1.78 21.88
CA ALA A 59 17.61 -2.37 22.31
C ALA A 59 17.77 -3.82 21.79
N ASP A 60 16.72 -4.63 21.85
CA ASP A 60 16.71 -6.00 21.34
C ASP A 60 17.03 -6.05 19.84
N VAL A 61 16.53 -5.09 19.04
CA VAL A 61 16.86 -4.98 17.61
C VAL A 61 18.36 -4.79 17.40
N LEU A 62 18.99 -3.90 18.18
CA LEU A 62 20.42 -3.62 18.07
C LEU A 62 21.28 -4.81 18.55
N ALA A 63 20.80 -5.56 19.55
CA ALA A 63 21.49 -6.70 20.12
C ALA A 63 21.32 -8.00 19.32
N ASN A 64 20.33 -8.08 18.42
CA ASN A 64 20.03 -9.30 17.68
C ASN A 64 21.03 -9.51 16.53
N PRO A 65 21.82 -10.60 16.52
CA PRO A 65 22.84 -10.84 15.50
C PRO A 65 22.29 -11.13 14.11
N ASN A 66 20.99 -11.46 14.00
CA ASN A 66 20.32 -11.71 12.74
C ASN A 66 19.74 -10.43 12.11
N ILE A 67 19.77 -9.30 12.82
CA ILE A 67 19.21 -8.03 12.34
C ILE A 67 20.35 -7.06 12.00
N THR A 68 20.40 -6.64 10.74
CA THR A 68 21.21 -5.51 10.29
C THR A 68 20.34 -4.27 10.28
N LEU A 69 20.56 -3.39 11.26
CA LEU A 69 19.87 -2.11 11.36
C LEU A 69 20.56 -1.05 10.49
N LEU A 70 19.81 -0.47 9.56
CA LEU A 70 20.23 0.63 8.70
C LEU A 70 19.36 1.86 9.02
N THR A 71 19.78 2.68 9.99
CA THR A 71 19.16 3.99 10.26
C THR A 71 19.68 5.05 9.32
N TYR A 72 18.97 6.18 9.24
CA TYR A 72 19.24 7.27 8.33
C TYR A 72 19.41 6.79 6.88
N SER A 73 18.62 5.80 6.50
CA SER A 73 18.76 5.05 5.25
C SER A 73 17.42 4.91 4.54
N GLU A 74 17.42 5.05 3.23
CA GLU A 74 16.22 4.94 2.40
C GLU A 74 16.41 3.92 1.29
N VAL A 75 15.34 3.17 0.99
CA VAL A 75 15.34 2.26 -0.15
C VAL A 75 15.21 3.06 -1.44
N GLU A 76 16.20 2.96 -2.31
CA GLU A 76 16.22 3.70 -3.57
C GLU A 76 15.60 2.93 -4.73
N ASN A 77 15.87 1.64 -4.78
CA ASN A 77 15.46 0.78 -5.88
C ASN A 77 15.15 -0.63 -5.35
N ILE A 78 14.10 -1.23 -5.90
CA ILE A 78 13.71 -2.62 -5.66
C ILE A 78 13.43 -3.25 -7.01
N GLN A 79 14.15 -4.33 -7.31
CA GLN A 79 13.96 -5.10 -8.53
C GLN A 79 13.87 -6.59 -8.19
N GLY A 80 13.42 -7.40 -9.14
CA GLY A 80 13.29 -8.84 -8.98
C GLY A 80 11.91 -9.29 -8.50
N TYR A 81 11.89 -10.44 -7.84
CA TYR A 81 10.68 -11.21 -7.53
C TYR A 81 10.87 -12.03 -6.24
N LEU A 82 9.81 -12.68 -5.77
CA LEU A 82 9.83 -13.55 -4.60
C LEU A 82 11.04 -14.51 -4.63
N GLY A 83 11.86 -14.45 -3.58
CA GLY A 83 13.09 -15.25 -3.45
C GLY A 83 14.35 -14.59 -4.03
N ASN A 84 14.22 -13.52 -4.81
CA ASN A 84 15.34 -12.84 -5.44
C ASN A 84 15.04 -11.34 -5.67
N TYR A 85 14.74 -10.61 -4.60
CA TYR A 85 14.62 -9.16 -4.66
C TYR A 85 15.99 -8.51 -4.49
N GLU A 86 16.43 -7.77 -5.49
CA GLU A 86 17.63 -6.93 -5.42
C GLU A 86 17.25 -5.56 -4.87
N ILE A 87 17.85 -5.20 -3.74
CA ILE A 87 17.58 -3.96 -3.02
C ILE A 87 18.80 -3.06 -3.10
N THR A 88 18.59 -1.80 -3.47
CA THR A 88 19.57 -0.72 -3.28
C THR A 88 19.07 0.20 -2.19
N VAL A 89 19.87 0.39 -1.14
CA VAL A 89 19.61 1.32 -0.04
C VAL A 89 20.67 2.41 -0.08
N LYS A 90 20.25 3.67 0.02
CA LYS A 90 21.14 4.80 0.26
C LYS A 90 21.20 5.08 1.75
N LYS A 91 22.38 4.94 2.34
CA LYS A 91 22.67 5.29 3.73
C LYS A 91 23.25 6.70 3.77
N ASN A 92 22.51 7.63 4.37
CA ASN A 92 22.99 8.99 4.56
C ASN A 92 23.98 9.04 5.73
N PRO A 93 24.98 9.92 5.68
CA PRO A 93 25.93 10.08 6.77
C PRO A 93 25.27 10.75 7.98
N THR A 94 25.41 10.16 9.16
CA THR A 94 25.06 10.83 10.44
C THR A 94 26.13 11.83 10.86
N TYR A 95 27.31 11.77 10.24
CA TYR A 95 28.53 12.51 10.55
C TYR A 95 29.07 12.31 11.98
N VAL A 96 28.47 11.38 12.72
CA VAL A 96 28.85 11.02 14.09
C VAL A 96 28.87 9.50 14.17
N ASP A 97 30.02 8.97 14.56
CA ASP A 97 30.26 7.55 14.77
C ASP A 97 29.59 7.09 16.08
N PRO A 98 28.53 6.26 16.01
CA PRO A 98 27.81 5.83 17.21
C PRO A 98 28.64 4.96 18.14
N ASP A 99 29.68 4.28 17.65
CA ASP A 99 30.54 3.42 18.49
C ASP A 99 31.54 4.22 19.33
N LYS A 100 31.81 5.48 18.95
CA LYS A 100 32.71 6.39 19.66
C LYS A 100 31.97 7.45 20.47
N CYS A 101 30.75 7.79 20.08
CA CYS A 101 29.96 8.83 20.73
C CYS A 101 29.62 8.46 22.18
N THR A 102 29.93 9.35 23.12
CA THR A 102 29.65 9.17 24.56
C THR A 102 28.38 9.89 25.02
N CYS A 103 27.73 10.66 24.14
CA CYS A 103 26.55 11.48 24.45
C CYS A 103 26.75 12.43 25.65
N CYS A 104 27.89 13.11 25.73
CA CYS A 104 28.27 14.02 26.83
C CYS A 104 27.74 15.46 26.72
N ASP A 105 27.01 15.80 25.66
CA ASP A 105 26.41 17.12 25.38
C ASP A 105 27.36 18.29 25.04
N ASP A 106 28.68 18.17 25.25
CA ASP A 106 29.68 19.23 24.96
C ASP A 106 29.54 19.84 23.55
N CYS A 107 29.29 19.00 22.55
CA CYS A 107 29.14 19.41 21.16
C CYS A 107 27.89 20.28 20.90
N THR A 108 26.84 20.10 21.70
CA THR A 108 25.59 20.88 21.59
C THR A 108 25.75 22.27 22.22
N GLU A 109 26.54 22.40 23.28
CA GLU A 109 26.78 23.66 23.98
C GLU A 109 27.48 24.69 23.08
N VAL A 110 28.40 24.21 22.22
CA VAL A 110 29.18 25.07 21.32
C VAL A 110 28.52 25.33 19.97
N CYS A 111 27.44 24.61 19.64
CA CYS A 111 26.77 24.74 18.34
C CYS A 111 25.99 26.06 18.25
N PRO A 112 26.33 26.97 17.30
CA PRO A 112 25.68 28.27 17.20
C PRO A 112 24.29 28.23 16.56
N VAL A 113 23.94 27.12 15.90
CA VAL A 113 22.69 26.97 15.15
C VAL A 113 21.55 26.62 16.10
N VAL A 114 20.37 27.20 15.86
CA VAL A 114 19.13 26.90 16.57
C VAL A 114 18.04 26.66 15.54
N VAL A 115 17.42 25.49 15.59
CA VAL A 115 16.31 25.09 14.71
C VAL A 115 15.16 24.49 15.54
N PRO A 116 13.92 24.48 15.05
CA PRO A 116 12.82 23.79 15.72
C PRO A 116 13.13 22.31 15.96
N ASN A 117 12.70 21.76 17.10
CA ASN A 117 12.90 20.35 17.43
C ASN A 117 11.70 19.51 16.95
N GLU A 118 11.93 18.66 15.96
CA GLU A 118 10.91 17.82 15.34
C GLU A 118 10.40 16.73 16.27
N PHE A 119 11.24 16.21 17.18
CA PHE A 119 10.80 15.23 18.19
C PHE A 119 9.77 15.86 19.15
N GLU A 120 9.93 17.14 19.43
CA GLU A 120 9.04 17.94 20.28
C GLU A 120 7.95 18.67 19.49
N GLU A 121 7.68 18.26 18.24
CA GLU A 121 6.67 18.87 17.35
C GLU A 121 6.85 20.40 17.18
N GLY A 122 8.10 20.87 17.22
CA GLY A 122 8.45 22.30 17.07
C GLY A 122 8.16 23.16 18.31
N LEU A 123 7.73 22.56 19.43
CA LEU A 123 7.44 23.28 20.68
C LEU A 123 8.71 23.79 21.39
N THR A 124 9.84 23.17 21.12
CA THR A 124 11.17 23.59 21.61
C THR A 124 12.13 23.72 20.43
N SER A 125 13.35 24.18 20.71
CA SER A 125 14.42 24.26 19.72
C SER A 125 15.54 23.29 20.05
N ARG A 126 16.24 22.83 19.02
CA ARG A 126 17.46 22.03 19.11
C ARG A 126 18.61 22.69 18.36
N ARG A 127 19.81 22.11 18.49
CA ARG A 127 21.00 22.50 17.74
C ARG A 127 21.11 21.71 16.43
N ALA A 128 22.04 22.10 15.56
CA ALA A 128 22.31 21.34 14.33
C ALA A 128 22.93 19.96 14.62
N ILE A 129 23.77 19.84 15.66
CA ILE A 129 24.13 18.55 16.25
C ILE A 129 23.16 18.24 17.38
N TYR A 130 22.48 17.10 17.30
CA TYR A 130 21.38 16.79 18.22
C TYR A 130 21.23 15.29 18.44
N LEU A 131 20.60 14.94 19.56
CA LEU A 131 20.16 13.58 19.83
C LEU A 131 18.71 13.44 19.33
N PRO A 132 18.39 12.51 18.40
CA PRO A 132 17.06 12.42 17.79
C PRO A 132 15.91 12.20 18.77
N SER A 133 16.17 11.45 19.86
CA SER A 133 15.27 11.32 20.99
C SER A 133 16.04 10.86 22.24
N PRO A 134 15.52 11.05 23.46
CA PRO A 134 16.17 10.59 24.69
C PRO A 134 16.42 9.07 24.74
N ILE A 135 15.66 8.29 23.98
CA ILE A 135 15.76 6.82 23.89
C ILE A 135 16.24 6.36 22.52
N ALA A 136 16.95 7.22 21.78
CA ALA A 136 17.36 6.93 20.41
C ALA A 136 18.18 5.63 20.32
N VAL A 137 17.96 4.87 19.24
CA VAL A 137 18.73 3.67 18.88
C VAL A 137 19.04 3.74 17.38
N PRO A 138 20.33 3.76 16.98
CA PRO A 138 21.52 3.85 17.84
C PRO A 138 21.53 5.07 18.76
N HIS A 139 22.09 4.93 19.96
CA HIS A 139 22.12 6.01 20.94
C HIS A 139 23.32 6.92 20.69
N SER A 140 23.18 7.81 19.71
CA SER A 140 24.24 8.73 19.29
C SER A 140 23.68 10.06 18.81
N TYR A 141 24.50 11.10 18.95
CA TYR A 141 24.30 12.38 18.28
C TYR A 141 24.32 12.22 16.75
N VAL A 142 23.68 13.16 16.06
CA VAL A 142 23.60 13.24 14.59
C VAL A 142 23.69 14.71 14.18
N LEU A 143 24.29 14.98 13.01
CA LEU A 143 24.31 16.30 12.42
C LEU A 143 23.21 16.46 11.36
N ASP A 144 22.45 17.54 11.48
CA ASP A 144 21.47 17.98 10.50
C ASP A 144 22.16 18.65 9.31
N GLU A 145 22.14 17.98 8.16
CA GLU A 145 22.75 18.46 6.91
C GLU A 145 22.16 19.79 6.42
N GLN A 146 20.87 20.03 6.66
CA GLN A 146 20.21 21.25 6.16
C GLN A 146 20.51 22.46 7.05
N ALA A 147 20.76 22.23 8.34
CA ALA A 147 20.99 23.30 9.32
C ALA A 147 22.47 23.56 9.62
N CYS A 148 23.33 22.56 9.47
CA CYS A 148 24.73 22.65 9.89
C CYS A 148 25.57 23.55 8.97
N LEU A 149 26.24 24.53 9.57
CA LEU A 149 27.21 25.40 8.89
C LEU A 149 28.55 24.71 8.58
N GLY A 150 28.72 23.44 8.94
CA GLY A 150 29.97 22.68 8.81
C GLY A 150 29.99 21.67 7.67
N ILE A 151 28.84 21.28 7.12
CA ILE A 151 28.80 20.18 6.16
C ILE A 151 29.09 20.67 4.74
N PHE A 152 28.37 21.69 4.25
CA PHE A 152 28.62 22.21 2.91
C PHE A 152 28.13 23.66 2.73
N PRO A 153 29.03 24.67 2.71
CA PRO A 153 30.49 24.62 2.91
C PRO A 153 30.90 24.47 4.38
N LEU A 154 32.10 23.96 4.67
CA LEU A 154 32.68 23.87 6.01
C LEU A 154 33.05 25.27 6.54
N ALA A 155 32.07 25.97 7.12
CA ALA A 155 32.24 27.28 7.75
C ALA A 155 32.37 27.20 9.29
N CYS A 156 32.10 26.03 9.90
CA CYS A 156 32.14 25.82 11.34
C CYS A 156 32.54 24.37 11.69
N GLY A 157 33.51 24.19 12.61
CA GLY A 157 33.97 22.88 13.09
C GLY A 157 33.97 22.72 14.62
N LYS A 158 33.38 23.66 15.37
CA LYS A 158 33.50 23.74 16.84
C LYS A 158 33.09 22.48 17.58
N CYS A 159 32.03 21.80 17.12
CA CYS A 159 31.58 20.55 17.75
C CYS A 159 32.62 19.44 17.63
N GLN A 160 33.36 19.37 16.52
CA GLN A 160 34.45 18.42 16.32
C GLN A 160 35.66 18.75 17.20
N GLU A 161 35.98 20.05 17.38
CA GLU A 161 37.10 20.51 18.23
C GLU A 161 36.94 20.12 19.71
N VAL A 162 35.70 20.08 20.21
CA VAL A 162 35.40 19.71 21.61
C VAL A 162 35.06 18.22 21.81
N CYS A 163 35.05 17.43 20.74
CA CYS A 163 34.68 16.01 20.82
C CYS A 163 35.91 15.15 21.17
N ASP A 164 36.18 14.97 22.47
CA ASP A 164 37.31 14.17 22.97
C ASP A 164 37.40 12.75 22.35
N PRO A 165 36.29 11.98 22.16
CA PRO A 165 36.35 10.66 21.54
C PRO A 165 36.65 10.68 20.03
N GLY A 166 36.62 11.85 19.38
CA GLY A 166 36.79 11.97 17.93
C GLY A 166 35.67 11.28 17.14
N ALA A 167 34.43 11.34 17.63
CA ALA A 167 33.28 10.70 16.99
C ALA A 167 32.75 11.48 15.78
N ILE A 168 33.01 12.79 15.68
CA ILE A 168 32.45 13.67 14.65
C ILE A 168 33.38 13.70 13.42
N ASN A 169 32.84 13.39 12.25
CA ASN A 169 33.54 13.46 10.98
C ASN A 169 32.64 14.05 9.87
N PHE A 170 33.05 15.20 9.32
CA PHE A 170 32.35 15.86 8.23
C PHE A 170 32.67 15.27 6.85
N ASP A 171 33.79 14.54 6.72
CA ASP A 171 34.24 13.91 5.47
C ASP A 171 33.66 12.49 5.32
N VAL A 172 32.33 12.39 5.44
CA VAL A 172 31.58 11.15 5.26
C VAL A 172 30.51 11.41 4.21
N TYR A 173 30.48 10.56 3.18
CA TYR A 173 29.56 10.70 2.06
C TYR A 173 28.47 9.61 2.10
N PRO A 174 27.30 9.86 1.47
CA PRO A 174 26.29 8.83 1.33
C PRO A 174 26.84 7.55 0.68
N GLU A 175 26.45 6.41 1.23
CA GLU A 175 26.86 5.08 0.76
C GLU A 175 25.68 4.36 0.10
N GLU A 176 25.92 3.71 -1.04
CA GLU A 176 24.98 2.76 -1.63
C GLU A 176 25.27 1.34 -1.13
N ILE A 177 24.30 0.75 -0.44
CA ILE A 177 24.35 -0.64 0.05
C ILE A 177 23.43 -1.49 -0.82
N LYS A 178 23.97 -2.57 -1.39
CA LYS A 178 23.23 -3.50 -2.25
C LYS A 178 23.18 -4.88 -1.62
N PHE A 179 21.99 -5.47 -1.56
CA PHE A 179 21.79 -6.81 -1.03
C PHE A 179 20.54 -7.46 -1.63
N THR A 180 20.48 -8.79 -1.55
CA THR A 180 19.33 -9.58 -2.03
C THR A 180 18.51 -10.08 -0.86
N VAL A 181 17.17 -10.08 -1.01
CA VAL A 181 16.24 -10.62 -0.01
C VAL A 181 15.13 -11.46 -0.66
N ASP A 182 14.61 -12.42 0.09
CA ASP A 182 13.52 -13.27 -0.41
C ASP A 182 12.15 -12.58 -0.34
N THR A 183 11.91 -11.87 0.76
CA THR A 183 10.62 -11.24 1.08
C THR A 183 10.82 -9.85 1.67
N ILE A 184 9.78 -9.02 1.56
CA ILE A 184 9.76 -7.63 1.99
C ILE A 184 8.54 -7.37 2.88
N ILE A 185 8.73 -6.70 4.01
CA ILE A 185 7.64 -6.21 4.87
C ILE A 185 7.68 -4.68 4.86
N VAL A 186 6.59 -4.06 4.40
CA VAL A 186 6.41 -2.61 4.40
C VAL A 186 5.74 -2.19 5.71
N ALA A 187 6.40 -1.31 6.46
CA ALA A 187 6.00 -0.85 7.79
C ALA A 187 6.27 0.65 7.99
N THR A 188 6.13 1.45 6.92
CA THR A 188 6.49 2.89 6.84
C THR A 188 5.62 3.83 7.67
N GLY A 189 4.64 3.31 8.42
CA GLY A 189 3.91 4.08 9.41
C GLY A 189 2.79 4.93 8.82
N TYR A 190 2.67 6.18 9.29
CA TYR A 190 1.61 7.13 8.96
C TYR A 190 2.09 8.55 9.24
N ASP A 191 1.42 9.53 8.64
CA ASP A 191 1.54 10.95 9.01
C ASP A 191 0.27 11.44 9.71
N ILE A 192 0.39 12.48 10.52
CA ILE A 192 -0.77 13.12 11.14
C ILE A 192 -1.41 14.10 10.17
N PHE A 193 -2.74 14.25 10.24
CA PHE A 193 -3.43 15.24 9.44
C PHE A 193 -2.95 16.66 9.77
N ASP A 194 -2.61 17.43 8.74
CA ASP A 194 -2.30 18.85 8.87
C ASP A 194 -3.58 19.64 9.20
N ALA A 195 -3.68 20.07 10.46
CA ALA A 195 -4.83 20.80 10.96
C ALA A 195 -5.02 22.18 10.33
N THR A 196 -4.02 22.75 9.65
CA THR A 196 -4.17 24.04 8.94
C THR A 196 -5.20 23.95 7.80
N GLN A 197 -5.37 22.76 7.22
CA GLN A 197 -6.38 22.49 6.18
C GLN A 197 -7.81 22.65 6.71
N LYS A 198 -8.02 22.59 8.03
CA LYS A 198 -9.32 22.82 8.69
C LYS A 198 -9.33 24.20 9.36
N SER A 199 -9.32 25.25 8.54
CA SER A 199 -9.19 26.65 8.96
C SER A 199 -10.22 27.12 9.99
N VAL A 200 -11.42 26.51 10.05
CA VAL A 200 -12.46 26.81 11.05
C VAL A 200 -12.01 26.57 12.49
N TYR A 201 -10.99 25.75 12.70
CA TYR A 201 -10.39 25.51 14.01
C TYR A 201 -9.14 26.36 14.27
N GLY A 202 -8.72 27.21 13.34
CA GLY A 202 -7.70 28.24 13.57
C GLY A 202 -6.32 27.73 14.02
N PHE A 203 -5.97 26.47 13.71
CA PHE A 203 -4.62 25.94 13.94
C PHE A 203 -3.59 26.76 13.15
N GLY A 204 -2.46 27.11 13.78
CA GLY A 204 -1.45 28.03 13.23
C GLY A 204 -1.81 29.53 13.29
N LYS A 205 -3.11 29.86 13.43
CA LYS A 205 -3.58 31.24 13.64
C LYS A 205 -3.68 31.60 15.12
N TYR A 206 -4.28 30.70 15.91
CA TYR A 206 -4.50 30.90 17.34
C TYR A 206 -3.43 30.17 18.14
N ALA A 207 -2.74 30.91 19.01
CA ALA A 207 -1.65 30.34 19.81
C ALA A 207 -2.15 29.24 20.77
N ASN A 208 -3.41 29.31 21.23
CA ASN A 208 -4.01 28.35 22.17
C ASN A 208 -4.71 27.17 21.48
N VAL A 209 -4.53 26.99 20.17
CA VAL A 209 -4.97 25.78 19.45
C VAL A 209 -3.76 24.93 19.12
N ILE A 210 -3.75 23.70 19.64
CA ILE A 210 -2.65 22.73 19.45
C ILE A 210 -3.18 21.39 18.96
N THR A 211 -2.30 20.53 18.46
CA THR A 211 -2.65 19.13 18.15
C THR A 211 -2.58 18.25 19.40
N ALA A 212 -3.19 17.06 19.31
CA ALA A 212 -3.07 16.06 20.36
C ALA A 212 -1.62 15.55 20.55
N LEU A 213 -0.78 15.58 19.51
CA LEU A 213 0.62 15.16 19.62
C LEU A 213 1.46 16.24 20.34
N ASP A 214 1.17 17.52 20.11
CA ASP A 214 1.74 18.63 20.89
C ASP A 214 1.41 18.44 22.38
N MET A 215 0.17 18.06 22.70
CA MET A 215 -0.25 17.78 24.07
C MET A 215 0.50 16.59 24.69
N GLU A 216 0.84 15.54 23.93
CA GLU A 216 1.71 14.45 24.43
C GLU A 216 3.05 15.02 24.92
N ARG A 217 3.70 15.83 24.09
CA ARG A 217 5.01 16.43 24.39
C ARG A 217 4.91 17.39 25.57
N MET A 218 3.90 18.26 25.59
CA MET A 218 3.65 19.18 26.69
C MET A 218 3.44 18.48 28.04
N ILE A 219 2.76 17.34 28.07
CA ILE A 219 2.56 16.56 29.30
C ILE A 219 3.88 15.97 29.82
N VAL A 220 4.76 15.50 28.92
CA VAL A 220 6.09 15.00 29.30
C VAL A 220 6.90 16.10 29.98
N HIS A 221 7.06 17.25 29.31
CA HIS A 221 7.79 18.40 29.83
C HIS A 221 7.24 18.93 31.16
N ALA A 222 5.90 19.00 31.28
CA ALA A 222 5.27 19.39 32.54
C ALA A 222 5.53 18.39 33.68
N SER A 223 5.63 17.09 33.37
CA SER A 223 5.92 16.04 34.35
C SER A 223 7.38 16.05 34.81
N GLU A 224 8.28 16.56 33.98
CA GLU A 224 9.72 16.76 34.28
C GLU A 224 9.99 18.08 35.04
N GLY A 225 8.96 18.90 35.28
CA GLY A 225 9.09 20.18 35.96
C GLY A 225 9.46 21.36 35.05
N ASN A 226 9.51 21.15 33.73
CA ASN A 226 9.89 22.14 32.73
C ASN A 226 8.74 22.44 31.75
N PRO A 227 7.58 22.94 32.19
CA PRO A 227 6.43 23.14 31.31
C PRO A 227 6.74 24.18 30.22
N ILE A 228 6.58 23.77 28.95
CA ILE A 228 6.84 24.63 27.77
C ILE A 228 5.95 25.88 27.77
N ARG A 229 4.69 25.74 28.19
CA ARG A 229 3.69 26.81 28.22
C ARG A 229 2.56 26.51 29.21
N PRO A 230 1.82 27.53 29.68
CA PRO A 230 0.63 27.31 30.50
C PRO A 230 -0.47 26.58 29.71
N MET A 231 -1.07 25.56 30.32
CA MET A 231 -2.21 24.80 29.76
C MET A 231 -3.58 25.40 30.14
N GLY A 232 -3.63 26.27 31.15
CA GLY A 232 -4.87 26.80 31.70
C GLY A 232 -5.67 25.81 32.55
N LYS A 233 -6.90 26.21 32.91
CA LYS A 233 -7.83 25.42 33.74
C LYS A 233 -8.90 24.73 32.89
N ARG A 234 -9.43 25.38 31.86
CA ARG A 234 -10.47 24.85 30.97
C ARG A 234 -9.87 24.39 29.64
N ILE A 235 -9.92 23.10 29.37
CA ILE A 235 -9.32 22.48 28.17
C ILE A 235 -10.39 21.74 27.36
N ALA A 236 -10.43 21.98 26.05
CA ALA A 236 -11.34 21.32 25.13
C ALA A 236 -10.59 20.41 24.16
N PHE A 237 -11.03 19.16 24.00
CA PHE A 237 -10.63 18.27 22.91
C PHE A 237 -11.69 18.26 21.82
N ILE A 238 -11.28 18.40 20.56
CA ILE A 238 -12.17 18.32 19.40
C ILE A 238 -11.86 17.03 18.64
N GLN A 239 -12.84 16.12 18.58
CA GLN A 239 -12.70 14.85 17.87
C GLN A 239 -12.90 15.00 16.36
N CYS A 240 -12.44 13.98 15.62
CA CYS A 240 -12.64 13.85 14.16
C CYS A 240 -12.04 15.01 13.33
N VAL A 241 -10.95 15.64 13.81
CA VAL A 241 -10.26 16.67 13.01
C VAL A 241 -9.50 15.98 11.89
N GLY A 242 -9.90 16.21 10.64
CA GLY A 242 -9.28 15.55 9.48
C GLY A 242 -9.72 14.10 9.26
N SER A 243 -10.85 13.67 9.82
CA SER A 243 -11.39 12.31 9.67
C SER A 243 -12.91 12.35 9.71
N ARG A 244 -13.57 11.46 8.97
CA ARG A 244 -15.04 11.51 8.78
C ARG A 244 -15.50 12.89 8.31
N ASP A 245 -14.74 13.45 7.37
CA ASP A 245 -14.87 14.81 6.88
C ASP A 245 -14.61 14.87 5.37
N GLU A 246 -15.69 14.87 4.58
CA GLU A 246 -15.65 14.98 3.12
C GLU A 246 -15.02 16.29 2.64
N GLN A 247 -15.07 17.36 3.44
CA GLN A 247 -14.50 18.67 3.10
C GLN A 247 -12.98 18.67 2.95
N VAL A 248 -12.31 17.67 3.54
CA VAL A 248 -10.85 17.48 3.46
C VAL A 248 -10.52 16.15 2.80
N GLU A 249 -11.45 15.61 2.01
CA GLU A 249 -11.29 14.36 1.26
C GLU A 249 -10.87 13.20 2.16
N ASN A 250 -11.50 13.07 3.34
CA ASN A 250 -11.27 11.94 4.24
C ASN A 250 -12.55 11.47 4.91
N GLU A 251 -13.25 10.55 4.27
CA GLU A 251 -14.44 9.90 4.81
C GLU A 251 -14.12 8.91 5.95
N ASN A 252 -12.86 8.49 6.08
CA ASN A 252 -12.48 7.40 6.97
C ASN A 252 -12.36 7.83 8.43
N CYS A 253 -12.48 6.84 9.32
CA CYS A 253 -12.22 7.02 10.73
C CYS A 253 -10.77 6.63 11.05
N SER A 254 -10.05 7.51 11.74
CA SER A 254 -8.67 7.25 12.18
C SER A 254 -8.52 6.27 13.35
N ARG A 255 -9.62 5.67 13.83
CA ARG A 255 -9.73 4.62 14.86
C ARG A 255 -9.17 4.92 16.27
N ILE A 256 -8.07 5.66 16.42
CA ILE A 256 -7.36 5.85 17.68
C ILE A 256 -7.72 7.17 18.40
N CYS A 257 -8.30 8.13 17.67
CA CYS A 257 -8.48 9.50 18.18
C CYS A 257 -9.41 9.63 19.38
N CYS A 258 -10.44 8.78 19.49
CA CYS A 258 -11.28 8.73 20.68
C CYS A 258 -10.48 8.31 21.91
N MET A 259 -9.56 7.35 21.75
CA MET A 259 -8.85 6.74 22.86
C MET A 259 -7.66 7.57 23.33
N TYR A 260 -6.85 8.13 22.43
CA TYR A 260 -5.78 9.02 22.90
C TYR A 260 -6.35 10.30 23.52
N ALA A 261 -7.48 10.83 23.04
CA ALA A 261 -8.10 12.02 23.63
C ALA A 261 -8.63 11.73 25.04
N THR A 262 -9.27 10.56 25.21
CA THR A 262 -9.67 10.04 26.53
C THR A 262 -8.46 9.90 27.46
N LYS A 263 -7.35 9.37 26.94
CA LYS A 263 -6.10 9.21 27.69
C LYS A 263 -5.53 10.54 28.15
N LEU A 264 -5.31 11.46 27.21
CA LEU A 264 -4.76 12.78 27.51
C LEU A 264 -5.66 13.54 28.49
N SER A 265 -6.98 13.49 28.29
CA SER A 265 -7.95 14.12 29.21
C SER A 265 -7.84 13.58 30.63
N GLN A 266 -7.69 12.26 30.77
CA GLN A 266 -7.55 11.62 32.08
C GLN A 266 -6.21 11.95 32.73
N LEU A 267 -5.11 12.01 31.97
CA LEU A 267 -3.80 12.44 32.48
C LEU A 267 -3.83 13.89 32.98
N LEU A 268 -4.49 14.79 32.24
CA LEU A 268 -4.69 16.17 32.66
C LEU A 268 -5.46 16.27 33.99
N LYS A 269 -6.56 15.51 34.15
CA LYS A 269 -7.32 15.46 35.41
C LYS A 269 -6.55 14.83 36.57
N ARG A 270 -5.68 13.85 36.30
CA ARG A 270 -4.82 13.24 37.33
C ARG A 270 -3.74 14.20 37.81
N SER A 271 -3.14 14.96 36.88
CA SER A 271 -2.11 15.96 37.22
C SER A 271 -2.68 17.16 37.98
N ASP A 272 -3.91 17.59 37.65
CA ASP A 272 -4.62 18.64 38.37
C ASP A 272 -6.14 18.34 38.38
N PRO A 273 -6.68 17.85 39.51
CA PRO A 273 -8.09 17.53 39.64
C PRO A 273 -9.03 18.73 39.43
N THR A 274 -8.53 19.96 39.61
CA THR A 274 -9.32 21.20 39.47
C THR A 274 -9.52 21.62 38.02
N ARG A 275 -8.81 20.99 37.06
CA ARG A 275 -9.01 21.25 35.64
C ARG A 275 -10.38 20.81 35.16
N ASP A 276 -10.93 21.61 34.26
CA ASP A 276 -12.20 21.41 33.61
C ASP A 276 -11.96 20.94 32.18
N VAL A 277 -11.96 19.62 31.98
CA VAL A 277 -11.61 18.98 30.69
C VAL A 277 -12.87 18.49 29.98
N TYR A 278 -13.01 18.90 28.73
CA TYR A 278 -14.16 18.60 27.87
C TYR A 278 -13.70 17.88 26.61
N VAL A 279 -14.44 16.86 26.17
CA VAL A 279 -14.21 16.14 24.92
C VAL A 279 -15.47 16.27 24.05
N PHE A 280 -15.36 16.97 22.92
CA PHE A 280 -16.44 17.18 21.96
C PHE A 280 -16.37 16.15 20.85
N TYR A 281 -17.42 15.32 20.72
CA TYR A 281 -17.40 14.15 19.85
C TYR A 281 -18.71 13.94 19.09
N THR A 282 -18.66 13.20 17.98
CA THR A 282 -19.86 12.71 17.27
C THR A 282 -20.27 11.33 17.79
N ASP A 283 -19.34 10.37 17.70
CA ASP A 283 -19.47 9.03 18.25
C ASP A 283 -18.17 8.67 18.96
N LEU A 284 -18.27 8.06 20.14
CA LEU A 284 -17.10 7.62 20.87
C LEU A 284 -16.80 6.16 20.50
N ARG A 285 -15.64 5.93 19.88
CA ARG A 285 -15.25 4.60 19.37
C ARG A 285 -14.26 3.90 20.29
N ALA A 286 -14.78 3.36 21.39
CA ALA A 286 -14.03 2.61 22.40
C ALA A 286 -14.18 1.08 22.20
N TYR A 287 -13.72 0.56 21.06
CA TYR A 287 -14.06 -0.80 20.59
C TYR A 287 -13.09 -1.92 21.04
N GLY A 288 -11.88 -1.56 21.49
CA GLY A 288 -10.86 -2.53 21.90
C GLY A 288 -11.12 -3.13 23.30
N LYS A 289 -10.38 -4.19 23.65
CA LYS A 289 -10.48 -4.81 24.98
C LYS A 289 -10.12 -3.80 26.08
N GLY A 290 -11.04 -3.56 27.01
CA GLY A 290 -10.84 -2.61 28.11
C GLY A 290 -11.09 -1.14 27.74
N PHE A 291 -11.49 -0.83 26.50
CA PHE A 291 -11.61 0.56 26.04
C PHE A 291 -12.88 1.24 26.57
N GLU A 292 -14.00 0.52 26.64
CA GLU A 292 -15.24 1.05 27.22
C GLU A 292 -15.05 1.32 28.73
N GLU A 293 -14.41 0.39 29.44
CA GLU A 293 -14.07 0.54 30.86
C GLU A 293 -13.11 1.72 31.07
N TYR A 294 -12.16 1.91 30.16
CA TYR A 294 -11.26 3.05 30.15
C TYR A 294 -12.00 4.38 29.99
N TYR A 295 -12.92 4.45 29.02
CA TYR A 295 -13.79 5.60 28.83
C TYR A 295 -14.64 5.89 30.08
N LYS A 296 -15.30 4.86 30.65
CA LYS A 296 -16.08 5.00 31.88
C LYS A 296 -15.24 5.48 33.06
N ARG A 297 -13.98 5.03 33.14
CA ARG A 297 -13.02 5.50 34.14
C ARG A 297 -12.71 6.99 33.95
N ALA A 298 -12.47 7.45 32.73
CA ALA A 298 -12.25 8.86 32.44
C ALA A 298 -13.48 9.72 32.83
N GLN A 299 -14.71 9.25 32.55
CA GLN A 299 -15.93 9.93 33.00
C GLN A 299 -15.98 10.05 34.54
N ARG A 300 -15.66 8.98 35.27
CA ARG A 300 -15.63 8.98 36.74
C ARG A 300 -14.58 9.93 37.33
N THR A 301 -13.49 10.19 36.61
CA THR A 301 -12.49 11.21 37.00
C THR A 301 -12.94 12.65 36.75
N GLY A 302 -14.14 12.85 36.20
CA GLY A 302 -14.73 14.16 35.95
C GLY A 302 -14.42 14.76 34.59
N VAL A 303 -13.95 13.97 33.62
CA VAL A 303 -13.86 14.39 32.21
C VAL A 303 -15.28 14.46 31.64
N LYS A 304 -15.63 15.57 31.00
CA LYS A 304 -16.96 15.82 30.44
C LYS A 304 -16.97 15.49 28.96
N PHE A 305 -17.88 14.62 28.53
CA PHE A 305 -18.01 14.21 27.13
C PHE A 305 -19.28 14.81 26.56
N ILE A 306 -19.16 15.68 25.56
CA ILE A 306 -20.27 16.41 24.95
C ILE A 306 -20.47 15.91 23.52
N ARG A 307 -21.68 15.45 23.20
CA ARG A 307 -21.99 14.91 21.88
C ARG A 307 -22.39 16.03 20.92
N GLY A 308 -21.38 16.60 20.26
CA GLY A 308 -21.55 17.66 19.28
C GLY A 308 -20.28 17.84 18.46
N ARG A 309 -20.43 18.12 17.16
CA ARG A 309 -19.32 18.51 16.29
C ARG A 309 -19.17 20.03 16.36
N VAL A 310 -17.99 20.49 16.77
CA VAL A 310 -17.70 21.92 16.93
C VAL A 310 -17.78 22.61 15.57
N ALA A 311 -18.52 23.72 15.49
CA ALA A 311 -18.75 24.46 14.26
C ALA A 311 -17.58 25.41 13.96
N GLU A 312 -17.19 26.23 14.93
CA GLU A 312 -16.17 27.27 14.78
C GLU A 312 -15.50 27.59 16.12
N LEU A 313 -14.30 28.18 16.04
CA LEU A 313 -13.57 28.78 17.16
C LEU A 313 -13.41 30.28 16.96
N ILE A 314 -13.66 31.05 18.02
CA ILE A 314 -13.46 32.49 18.03
C ILE A 314 -12.49 32.83 19.17
N GLU A 315 -11.36 33.45 18.85
CA GLU A 315 -10.42 33.94 19.87
C GLU A 315 -10.83 35.35 20.34
N ASP A 316 -10.85 35.54 21.66
CA ASP A 316 -10.97 36.86 22.25
C ASP A 316 -9.63 37.61 22.17
N SER A 317 -9.66 38.80 21.55
CA SER A 317 -8.46 39.60 21.29
C SER A 317 -7.70 40.08 22.53
N GLN A 318 -8.36 40.17 23.69
CA GLN A 318 -7.77 40.68 24.93
C GLN A 318 -7.25 39.54 25.82
N THR A 319 -8.07 38.50 26.00
CA THR A 319 -7.79 37.39 26.92
C THR A 319 -7.09 36.21 26.24
N ARG A 320 -7.10 36.16 24.90
CA ARG A 320 -6.64 35.03 24.07
C ARG A 320 -7.37 33.71 24.35
N LYS A 321 -8.50 33.74 25.06
CA LYS A 321 -9.35 32.56 25.25
C LYS A 321 -10.12 32.23 23.98
N LEU A 322 -10.48 30.95 23.85
CA LEU A 322 -11.15 30.42 22.68
C LEU A 322 -12.60 30.08 23.03
N THR A 323 -13.54 30.76 22.41
CA THR A 323 -14.97 30.43 22.49
C THR A 323 -15.28 29.35 21.46
N LEU A 324 -15.68 28.18 21.95
CA LEU A 324 -16.20 27.09 21.14
C LEU A 324 -17.70 27.24 20.95
N ARG A 325 -18.17 27.12 19.70
CA ARG A 325 -19.60 27.02 19.39
C ARG A 325 -19.95 25.63 18.89
N VAL A 326 -20.87 24.96 19.57
CA VAL A 326 -21.25 23.57 19.29
C VAL A 326 -22.70 23.30 19.66
N GLU A 327 -23.39 22.52 18.85
CA GLU A 327 -24.71 21.97 19.23
C GLU A 327 -24.50 20.69 20.04
N ASP A 328 -24.95 20.67 21.29
CA ASP A 328 -25.10 19.42 22.02
C ASP A 328 -26.35 18.70 21.53
N THR A 329 -26.12 17.66 20.73
CA THR A 329 -27.18 16.90 20.06
C THR A 329 -28.06 16.12 21.03
N LEU A 330 -27.63 15.87 22.28
CA LEU A 330 -28.44 15.18 23.28
C LEU A 330 -29.48 16.12 23.90
N THR A 331 -29.10 17.38 24.12
CA THR A 331 -29.98 18.40 24.73
C THR A 331 -30.64 19.32 23.69
N ARG A 332 -30.16 19.29 22.44
CA ARG A 332 -30.55 20.19 21.33
C ARG A 332 -30.31 21.67 21.66
N GLN A 333 -29.29 21.95 22.46
CA GLN A 333 -28.89 23.30 22.84
C GLN A 333 -27.58 23.68 22.17
N ILE A 334 -27.51 24.92 21.71
CA ILE A 334 -26.25 25.51 21.26
C ILE A 334 -25.48 25.93 22.52
N ILE A 335 -24.28 25.38 22.66
CA ILE A 335 -23.33 25.70 23.72
C ILE A 335 -22.28 26.64 23.12
N GLU A 336 -22.14 27.79 23.76
CA GLU A 336 -21.02 28.71 23.55
C GLU A 336 -20.24 28.77 24.87
N SER A 337 -18.99 28.29 24.85
CA SER A 337 -18.18 28.23 26.08
C SER A 337 -16.72 28.55 25.82
N GLU A 338 -16.12 29.29 26.75
CA GLU A 338 -14.73 29.73 26.70
C GLU A 338 -13.77 28.67 27.26
N PHE A 339 -12.65 28.49 26.57
CA PHE A 339 -11.57 27.58 26.94
C PHE A 339 -10.22 28.30 26.91
N ASP A 340 -9.32 27.89 27.81
CA ASP A 340 -7.95 28.41 27.86
C ASP A 340 -7.07 27.73 26.80
N LEU A 341 -7.37 26.47 26.46
CA LEU A 341 -6.62 25.68 25.48
C LEU A 341 -7.57 24.75 24.72
N VAL A 342 -7.36 24.63 23.41
CA VAL A 342 -8.08 23.70 22.54
C VAL A 342 -7.10 22.73 21.90
N VAL A 343 -7.40 21.44 22.03
CA VAL A 343 -6.61 20.32 21.52
C VAL A 343 -7.36 19.67 20.37
N LEU A 344 -6.74 19.66 19.19
CA LEU A 344 -7.28 19.03 17.99
C LEU A 344 -6.88 17.57 17.95
N SER A 345 -7.86 16.67 18.03
CA SER A 345 -7.65 15.25 17.86
C SER A 345 -7.57 14.93 16.36
N VAL A 346 -6.40 15.23 15.79
CA VAL A 346 -6.07 15.04 14.36
C VAL A 346 -6.05 13.56 13.94
N GLY A 347 -6.57 13.31 12.74
CA GLY A 347 -6.58 12.00 12.12
C GLY A 347 -5.21 11.52 11.63
N LEU A 348 -5.17 10.28 11.17
CA LEU A 348 -4.03 9.70 10.46
C LEU A 348 -4.21 9.85 8.96
N ARG A 349 -3.08 10.01 8.26
CA ARG A 349 -2.96 10.02 6.81
C ARG A 349 -1.87 9.03 6.37
N PRO A 350 -1.92 8.55 5.12
CA PRO A 350 -0.82 7.78 4.54
C PRO A 350 0.49 8.57 4.68
N ASN A 351 1.59 7.87 4.96
CA ASN A 351 2.88 8.54 5.06
C ASN A 351 3.38 8.95 3.67
N GLU A 352 3.85 10.19 3.50
CA GLU A 352 4.28 10.74 2.20
C GLU A 352 5.39 9.90 1.53
N GLY A 353 6.31 9.36 2.32
CA GLY A 353 7.39 8.48 1.84
C GLY A 353 6.90 7.11 1.35
N THR A 354 5.66 6.72 1.65
CA THR A 354 5.11 5.42 1.25
C THR A 354 4.84 5.34 -0.24
N ASP A 355 4.48 6.44 -0.90
CA ASP A 355 4.14 6.43 -2.33
C ASP A 355 5.32 6.00 -3.20
N ARG A 356 6.55 6.41 -2.84
CA ARG A 356 7.77 5.96 -3.51
C ARG A 356 7.92 4.43 -3.40
N ILE A 357 7.77 3.89 -2.20
CA ILE A 357 7.89 2.45 -1.94
C ILE A 357 6.77 1.67 -2.64
N ALA A 358 5.54 2.18 -2.61
CA ALA A 358 4.39 1.61 -3.29
C ALA A 358 4.62 1.50 -4.80
N ASN A 359 5.22 2.54 -5.42
CA ASN A 359 5.54 2.53 -6.83
C ASN A 359 6.64 1.52 -7.18
N LEU A 360 7.72 1.45 -6.38
CA LEU A 360 8.80 0.47 -6.58
C LEU A 360 8.29 -0.97 -6.51
N LEU A 361 7.38 -1.25 -5.58
CA LEU A 361 6.80 -2.59 -5.35
C LEU A 361 5.48 -2.84 -6.11
N ARG A 362 5.00 -1.84 -6.85
CA ARG A 362 3.71 -1.84 -7.58
C ARG A 362 2.51 -2.22 -6.70
N LEU A 363 2.47 -1.67 -5.49
CA LEU A 363 1.43 -1.95 -4.50
C LEU A 363 0.18 -1.12 -4.78
N ALA A 364 -0.98 -1.76 -4.68
CA ALA A 364 -2.26 -1.09 -4.79
C ALA A 364 -2.55 -0.23 -3.55
N LYS A 365 -3.32 0.84 -3.74
CA LYS A 365 -3.83 1.70 -2.67
C LYS A 365 -5.34 1.56 -2.55
N SER A 366 -5.81 1.53 -1.32
CA SER A 366 -7.23 1.59 -0.97
C SER A 366 -7.78 3.01 -1.22
N PRO A 367 -9.12 3.19 -1.30
CA PRO A 367 -9.72 4.52 -1.50
C PRO A 367 -9.37 5.56 -0.44
N ASP A 368 -8.91 5.11 0.74
CA ASP A 368 -8.44 5.94 1.84
C ASP A 368 -6.98 6.38 1.72
N GLY A 369 -6.30 5.96 0.65
CA GLY A 369 -4.91 6.27 0.33
C GLY A 369 -3.87 5.38 1.00
N PHE A 370 -4.27 4.48 1.90
CA PHE A 370 -3.36 3.51 2.52
C PHE A 370 -3.09 2.32 1.59
N LEU A 371 -2.07 1.52 1.89
CA LEU A 371 -1.75 0.33 1.09
C LEU A 371 -2.82 -0.74 1.23
N GLN A 372 -3.25 -1.28 0.09
CA GLN A 372 -4.31 -2.28 0.00
C GLN A 372 -3.75 -3.69 0.24
N GLU A 373 -4.37 -4.42 1.17
CA GLU A 373 -4.12 -5.84 1.35
C GLU A 373 -4.69 -6.70 0.21
N ALA A 374 -4.17 -7.91 0.01
CA ALA A 374 -4.63 -8.84 -1.00
C ALA A 374 -6.09 -9.25 -0.81
N HIS A 375 -6.52 -9.45 0.44
CA HIS A 375 -7.92 -9.68 0.76
C HIS A 375 -8.23 -9.32 2.23
N PRO A 376 -9.25 -8.49 2.51
CA PRO A 376 -9.50 -7.94 3.86
C PRO A 376 -9.63 -8.97 5.00
N LYS A 377 -10.15 -10.17 4.70
CA LYS A 377 -10.39 -11.25 5.68
C LYS A 377 -9.34 -12.38 5.67
N PHE A 378 -9.05 -12.95 4.49
CA PHE A 378 -8.20 -14.13 4.38
C PHE A 378 -6.71 -13.83 4.30
N ARG A 379 -6.34 -12.64 3.82
CA ARG A 379 -4.94 -12.23 3.59
C ARG A 379 -4.74 -10.76 3.99
N PRO A 380 -4.98 -10.40 5.27
CA PRO A 380 -5.01 -8.99 5.72
C PRO A 380 -3.63 -8.32 5.85
N VAL A 381 -2.55 -9.10 5.67
CA VAL A 381 -1.16 -8.62 5.72
C VAL A 381 -0.38 -8.94 4.46
N ASP A 382 -0.97 -9.67 3.52
CA ASP A 382 -0.33 -9.95 2.23
C ASP A 382 -0.71 -8.85 1.25
N THR A 383 0.11 -8.65 0.22
CA THR A 383 -0.25 -7.85 -0.95
C THR A 383 -0.53 -8.76 -2.16
N LEU A 384 -0.97 -8.18 -3.27
CA LEU A 384 -1.07 -8.91 -4.54
C LEU A 384 0.31 -9.18 -5.16
N THR A 385 1.34 -8.45 -4.72
CA THR A 385 2.74 -8.74 -5.08
C THR A 385 3.27 -9.84 -4.17
N ASP A 386 3.60 -10.99 -4.76
CA ASP A 386 4.09 -12.15 -4.02
C ASP A 386 5.35 -11.80 -3.22
N GLY A 387 5.49 -12.33 -2.00
CA GLY A 387 6.64 -12.04 -1.14
C GLY A 387 6.66 -10.65 -0.51
N VAL A 388 5.67 -9.79 -0.78
CA VAL A 388 5.53 -8.46 -0.17
C VAL A 388 4.35 -8.42 0.79
N PHE A 389 4.60 -7.97 2.02
CA PHE A 389 3.64 -7.92 3.13
C PHE A 389 3.53 -6.53 3.73
N LEU A 390 2.42 -6.27 4.43
CA LEU A 390 2.12 -5.02 5.11
C LEU A 390 2.06 -5.23 6.62
N ALA A 391 2.67 -4.32 7.37
CA ALA A 391 2.61 -4.31 8.83
C ALA A 391 2.33 -2.91 9.38
N GLY A 392 1.31 -2.81 10.22
CA GLY A 392 1.00 -1.58 10.95
C GLY A 392 0.17 -0.58 10.18
N THR A 393 0.32 0.70 10.52
CA THR A 393 -0.56 1.77 10.04
C THR A 393 -0.44 2.08 8.55
N VAL A 394 0.59 1.55 7.87
CA VAL A 394 0.73 1.70 6.41
C VAL A 394 -0.43 1.08 5.64
N GLN A 395 -1.05 0.04 6.20
CA GLN A 395 -2.26 -0.61 5.65
C GLN A 395 -3.55 0.13 6.03
N GLY A 396 -3.51 0.99 7.04
CA GLY A 396 -4.67 1.75 7.51
C GLY A 396 -4.62 2.05 9.00
N PRO A 397 -5.44 3.01 9.51
CA PRO A 397 -5.39 3.45 10.89
C PRO A 397 -5.61 2.30 11.90
N LYS A 398 -4.81 2.24 12.96
CA LYS A 398 -4.89 1.23 14.04
C LYS A 398 -4.08 1.66 15.26
N ASP A 399 -4.33 1.01 16.40
CA ASP A 399 -3.58 1.22 17.63
C ASP A 399 -2.36 0.30 17.75
N ILE A 400 -1.59 0.45 18.82
CA ILE A 400 -0.33 -0.27 19.05
C ILE A 400 -0.55 -1.78 19.17
N PRO A 401 -1.52 -2.29 19.97
CA PRO A 401 -1.77 -3.73 20.04
C PRO A 401 -2.10 -4.37 18.68
N ASP A 402 -3.00 -3.76 17.90
CA ASP A 402 -3.33 -4.25 16.56
C ASP A 402 -2.11 -4.20 15.62
N THR A 403 -1.29 -3.15 15.74
CA THR A 403 -0.05 -2.97 14.97
C THR A 403 0.97 -4.08 15.25
N VAL A 404 1.21 -4.38 16.53
CA VAL A 404 2.12 -5.44 16.97
C VAL A 404 1.63 -6.80 16.50
N ALA A 405 0.33 -7.09 16.67
CA ALA A 405 -0.26 -8.35 16.20
C ALA A 405 -0.15 -8.50 14.67
N GLN A 406 -0.37 -7.42 13.92
CA GLN A 406 -0.24 -7.42 12.46
C GLN A 406 1.20 -7.63 12.01
N ALA A 407 2.19 -7.07 12.71
CA ALA A 407 3.60 -7.28 12.43
C ALA A 407 4.04 -8.74 12.63
N SER A 408 3.59 -9.37 13.71
CA SER A 408 3.82 -10.81 13.93
C SER A 408 3.11 -11.67 12.88
N ALA A 409 1.91 -11.28 12.45
CA ALA A 409 1.22 -11.96 11.35
C ALA A 409 2.00 -11.83 10.03
N ALA A 410 2.49 -10.64 9.67
CA ALA A 410 3.31 -10.43 8.48
C ALA A 410 4.59 -11.28 8.52
N SER A 411 5.25 -11.34 9.68
CA SER A 411 6.44 -12.17 9.91
C SER A 411 6.13 -13.65 9.70
N ALA A 412 5.04 -14.16 10.27
CA ALA A 412 4.63 -15.56 10.06
C ALA A 412 4.33 -15.88 8.59
N ARG A 413 3.75 -14.93 7.83
CA ARG A 413 3.48 -15.10 6.39
C ARG A 413 4.77 -15.10 5.57
N ALA A 414 5.73 -14.24 5.89
CA ALA A 414 7.06 -14.23 5.27
C ALA A 414 7.83 -15.53 5.59
N THR A 415 7.89 -15.92 6.86
CA THR A 415 8.51 -17.17 7.34
C THR A 415 7.96 -18.40 6.64
N ARG A 416 6.63 -18.47 6.45
CA ARG A 416 6.00 -19.58 5.72
C ARG A 416 6.56 -19.76 4.30
N LEU A 417 6.86 -18.66 3.60
CA LEU A 417 7.42 -18.71 2.25
C LEU A 417 8.89 -19.10 2.29
N MET A 418 9.69 -18.44 3.12
CA MET A 418 11.14 -18.65 3.16
C MET A 418 11.55 -20.01 3.72
N ASN A 419 10.83 -20.56 4.71
CA ASN A 419 11.18 -21.84 5.32
C ASN A 419 11.19 -23.02 4.34
N ARG A 420 10.51 -22.90 3.20
CA ARG A 420 10.52 -23.95 2.17
C ARG A 420 11.85 -24.02 1.43
N GLY A 421 12.59 -22.91 1.34
CA GLY A 421 13.81 -22.77 0.53
C GLY A 421 13.59 -22.84 -0.99
N GLU A 422 12.40 -23.27 -1.43
CA GLU A 422 11.97 -23.36 -2.81
C GLU A 422 10.60 -22.70 -2.96
N TYR A 423 10.39 -22.05 -4.11
CA TYR A 423 9.17 -21.30 -4.41
C TYR A 423 8.46 -21.94 -5.59
N ASP A 424 7.19 -22.30 -5.37
CA ASP A 424 6.32 -22.79 -6.43
C ASP A 424 5.95 -21.62 -7.37
N VAL A 425 6.27 -21.75 -8.66
CA VAL A 425 5.80 -20.82 -9.70
C VAL A 425 4.63 -21.47 -10.41
N GLU A 426 3.59 -20.69 -10.73
CA GLU A 426 2.48 -21.20 -11.54
C GLU A 426 2.98 -21.59 -12.93
N PRO A 427 2.69 -22.81 -13.42
CA PRO A 427 3.22 -23.28 -14.70
C PRO A 427 2.53 -22.63 -15.90
N VAL A 428 1.52 -21.79 -15.68
CA VAL A 428 0.84 -21.02 -16.72
C VAL A 428 1.69 -19.79 -17.02
N MET A 429 2.73 -19.98 -17.83
CA MET A 429 3.67 -18.92 -18.21
C MET A 429 3.88 -18.86 -19.71
N ALA A 430 4.31 -17.70 -20.19
CA ALA A 430 4.63 -17.51 -21.60
C ALA A 430 5.92 -18.22 -21.96
N PHE A 431 6.01 -18.71 -23.19
CA PHE A 431 7.25 -19.27 -23.75
C PHE A 431 7.39 -18.86 -25.21
N VAL A 432 8.62 -18.95 -25.73
CA VAL A 432 8.97 -18.47 -27.07
C VAL A 432 9.40 -19.64 -27.96
N HIS A 433 8.76 -19.75 -29.11
CA HIS A 433 9.21 -20.56 -30.25
C HIS A 433 10.33 -19.79 -30.97
N GLU A 434 11.57 -20.10 -30.61
CA GLU A 434 12.74 -19.38 -31.13
C GLU A 434 12.82 -19.42 -32.67
N GLU A 435 12.36 -20.50 -33.30
CA GLU A 435 12.33 -20.69 -34.76
C GLU A 435 11.50 -19.62 -35.49
N PHE A 436 10.52 -19.00 -34.81
CA PHE A 436 9.66 -17.96 -35.37
C PHE A 436 10.03 -16.55 -34.89
N CYS A 437 10.79 -16.43 -33.80
CA CYS A 437 11.15 -15.14 -33.22
C CYS A 437 12.25 -14.44 -34.04
N ASP A 438 11.97 -13.21 -34.47
CA ASP A 438 12.92 -12.33 -35.16
C ASP A 438 13.49 -11.22 -34.28
N GLY A 439 13.16 -11.21 -32.98
CA GLY A 439 13.67 -10.24 -32.02
C GLY A 439 13.11 -8.82 -32.16
N CYS A 440 11.92 -8.65 -32.75
CA CYS A 440 11.32 -7.31 -32.98
C CYS A 440 11.02 -6.48 -31.71
N GLY A 441 10.98 -7.10 -30.52
CA GLY A 441 10.84 -6.39 -29.24
C GLY A 441 9.42 -5.94 -28.86
N LEU A 442 8.42 -6.07 -29.74
CA LEU A 442 7.03 -5.63 -29.45
C LEU A 442 6.45 -6.28 -28.18
N CYS A 443 6.82 -7.52 -27.88
CA CYS A 443 6.35 -8.21 -26.67
C CYS A 443 6.94 -7.65 -25.37
N VAL A 444 8.15 -7.07 -25.43
CA VAL A 444 8.82 -6.45 -24.27
C VAL A 444 8.05 -5.23 -23.82
N GLU A 445 7.68 -4.36 -24.76
CA GLU A 445 6.93 -3.12 -24.48
C GLU A 445 5.54 -3.38 -23.89
N GLN A 446 4.94 -4.52 -24.23
CA GLN A 446 3.59 -4.88 -23.80
C GLN A 446 3.58 -5.73 -22.53
N CYS A 447 4.74 -6.19 -22.04
CA CYS A 447 4.79 -7.03 -20.85
C CYS A 447 4.61 -6.17 -19.59
N PRO A 448 3.50 -6.30 -18.87
CA PRO A 448 3.19 -5.44 -17.74
C PRO A 448 4.06 -5.76 -16.53
N THR A 449 4.62 -6.97 -16.44
CA THR A 449 5.51 -7.41 -15.36
C THR A 449 6.99 -7.34 -15.72
N ASN A 450 7.34 -6.81 -16.91
CA ASN A 450 8.70 -6.81 -17.45
C ASN A 450 9.35 -8.20 -17.45
N ALA A 451 8.55 -9.26 -17.59
CA ALA A 451 9.03 -10.63 -17.64
C ALA A 451 9.72 -10.97 -18.96
N ILE A 452 9.64 -10.12 -19.98
CA ILE A 452 10.18 -10.40 -21.32
C ILE A 452 11.37 -9.50 -21.57
N SER A 453 12.48 -10.08 -22.00
CA SER A 453 13.68 -9.36 -22.46
C SER A 453 14.14 -9.87 -23.82
N LEU A 454 15.14 -9.22 -24.43
CA LEU A 454 15.77 -9.70 -25.65
C LEU A 454 17.17 -10.21 -25.34
N SER A 455 17.44 -11.47 -25.67
CA SER A 455 18.76 -12.09 -25.53
C SER A 455 19.30 -12.57 -26.86
N SER A 456 20.62 -12.76 -26.93
CA SER A 456 21.29 -13.31 -28.11
C SER A 456 21.02 -14.80 -28.18
N ARG A 457 20.62 -15.29 -29.36
CA ARG A 457 20.34 -16.72 -29.60
C ARG A 457 21.53 -17.65 -29.34
N ASP A 458 22.75 -17.12 -29.46
CA ASP A 458 24.00 -17.83 -29.22
C ASP A 458 24.78 -17.12 -28.10
N ALA A 459 25.11 -17.85 -27.03
CA ALA A 459 25.89 -17.32 -25.89
C ALA A 459 27.40 -17.14 -26.20
N ASN A 460 27.89 -17.75 -27.29
CA ASN A 460 29.31 -17.82 -27.66
C ASN A 460 29.69 -17.05 -28.93
N SER A 461 28.74 -16.39 -29.59
CA SER A 461 28.98 -15.54 -30.77
C SER A 461 29.15 -14.07 -30.35
N ASP A 462 29.74 -13.29 -31.23
CA ASP A 462 29.85 -11.84 -31.05
C ASP A 462 28.45 -11.25 -30.82
N LYS A 463 28.24 -10.65 -29.63
CA LYS A 463 26.94 -10.09 -29.18
C LYS A 463 26.37 -9.04 -30.14
N SER A 464 27.21 -8.49 -31.02
CA SER A 464 26.84 -7.50 -32.04
C SER A 464 26.20 -8.09 -33.31
N LEU A 465 26.40 -9.38 -33.61
CA LEU A 465 26.03 -10.03 -34.88
C LEU A 465 24.98 -11.14 -34.75
N SER A 466 24.57 -11.46 -33.52
CA SER A 466 23.68 -12.59 -33.24
C SER A 466 22.21 -12.15 -33.33
N PRO A 467 21.34 -12.89 -34.03
CA PRO A 467 19.91 -12.59 -34.04
C PRO A 467 19.38 -12.65 -32.60
N LYS A 468 18.65 -11.61 -32.20
CA LYS A 468 18.04 -11.55 -30.87
C LYS A 468 16.75 -12.36 -30.86
N VAL A 469 16.49 -13.03 -29.75
CA VAL A 469 15.22 -13.71 -29.48
C VAL A 469 14.62 -13.16 -28.19
N ALA A 470 13.30 -13.24 -28.07
CA ALA A 470 12.64 -12.92 -26.82
C ALA A 470 12.91 -14.02 -25.79
N GLU A 471 13.18 -13.63 -24.55
CA GLU A 471 13.41 -14.53 -23.42
C GLU A 471 12.44 -14.19 -22.30
N ILE A 472 11.84 -15.22 -21.71
CA ILE A 472 10.85 -15.09 -20.64
C ILE A 472 11.50 -15.41 -19.31
N ASN A 473 11.50 -14.44 -18.40
CA ASN A 473 11.77 -14.68 -16.99
C ASN A 473 10.54 -15.36 -16.37
N GLU A 474 10.65 -16.66 -16.14
CA GLU A 474 9.59 -17.52 -15.62
C GLU A 474 9.03 -17.01 -14.28
N ALA A 475 9.89 -16.50 -13.40
CA ALA A 475 9.48 -16.02 -12.08
C ALA A 475 8.71 -14.69 -12.11
N LEU A 476 8.91 -13.87 -13.15
CA LEU A 476 8.16 -12.62 -13.37
C LEU A 476 6.90 -12.82 -14.20
N CYS A 477 6.80 -13.92 -14.96
CA CYS A 477 5.66 -14.17 -15.83
C CYS A 477 4.44 -14.58 -15.00
N LYS A 478 3.37 -13.78 -15.08
CA LYS A 478 2.11 -14.08 -14.39
C LYS A 478 1.09 -14.81 -15.28
N GLY A 479 1.45 -15.20 -16.50
CA GLY A 479 0.56 -16.04 -17.30
C GLY A 479 -0.67 -15.36 -17.92
N CYS A 480 -0.75 -14.02 -17.97
CA CYS A 480 -1.94 -13.35 -18.50
C CYS A 480 -2.17 -13.62 -20.00
N GLY A 481 -1.10 -13.84 -20.77
CA GLY A 481 -1.15 -14.09 -22.22
C GLY A 481 -1.24 -12.82 -23.07
N SER A 482 -1.17 -11.62 -22.49
CA SER A 482 -1.28 -10.35 -23.24
C SER A 482 -0.25 -10.22 -24.36
N CYS A 483 1.00 -10.64 -24.13
CA CYS A 483 2.10 -10.52 -25.09
C CYS A 483 1.87 -11.29 -26.40
N ILE A 484 1.09 -12.38 -26.37
CA ILE A 484 0.81 -13.26 -27.52
C ILE A 484 0.02 -12.50 -28.60
N ALA A 485 -0.90 -11.62 -28.20
CA ALA A 485 -1.71 -10.84 -29.14
C ALA A 485 -0.90 -9.81 -29.96
N TYR A 486 0.32 -9.49 -29.53
CA TYR A 486 1.20 -8.51 -30.17
C TYR A 486 2.34 -9.14 -30.95
N CYS A 487 2.49 -10.48 -30.94
CA CYS A 487 3.54 -11.15 -31.70
C CYS A 487 3.11 -11.32 -33.17
N PRO A 488 3.71 -10.59 -34.14
CA PRO A 488 3.32 -10.70 -35.54
C PRO A 488 3.77 -12.02 -36.20
N LYS A 489 4.70 -12.72 -35.55
CA LYS A 489 5.27 -13.99 -36.01
C LYS A 489 4.63 -15.22 -35.38
N ASP A 490 3.67 -15.02 -34.47
CA ASP A 490 3.10 -16.10 -33.64
C ASP A 490 4.18 -16.90 -32.88
N ALA A 491 5.30 -16.26 -32.54
CA ALA A 491 6.43 -16.88 -31.84
C ALA A 491 6.22 -17.02 -30.33
N LEU A 492 5.21 -16.36 -29.76
CA LEU A 492 4.89 -16.45 -28.33
C LEU A 492 3.67 -17.34 -28.13
N ASP A 493 3.72 -18.17 -27.09
CA ASP A 493 2.56 -18.93 -26.65
C ASP A 493 2.53 -19.06 -25.12
N LEU A 494 1.52 -19.75 -24.59
CA LEU A 494 1.30 -19.93 -23.15
C LEU A 494 1.24 -21.42 -22.78
N HIS A 495 2.01 -21.83 -21.79
CA HIS A 495 1.89 -23.16 -21.22
C HIS A 495 0.45 -23.40 -20.70
N CYS A 496 -0.04 -24.62 -20.87
CA CYS A 496 -1.42 -25.07 -20.58
C CYS A 496 -2.55 -24.42 -21.40
N TYR A 497 -2.30 -23.29 -22.08
CA TYR A 497 -3.27 -22.61 -22.95
C TYR A 497 -2.62 -22.22 -24.27
N SER A 498 -1.95 -23.18 -24.91
CA SER A 498 -1.31 -22.95 -26.21
C SER A 498 -2.33 -22.63 -27.29
N ASN A 499 -1.92 -21.97 -28.37
CA ASN A 499 -2.78 -21.69 -29.51
C ASN A 499 -3.36 -22.99 -30.07
N ASP A 500 -2.56 -24.04 -30.17
CA ASP A 500 -3.00 -25.35 -30.65
C ASP A 500 -4.01 -26.01 -29.70
N GLN A 501 -3.79 -25.95 -28.38
CA GLN A 501 -4.74 -26.47 -27.40
C GLN A 501 -6.08 -25.72 -27.46
N LEU A 502 -6.05 -24.39 -27.52
CA LEU A 502 -7.28 -23.60 -27.61
C LEU A 502 -8.00 -23.82 -28.95
N LEU A 503 -7.28 -23.91 -30.08
CA LEU A 503 -7.87 -24.26 -31.37
C LEU A 503 -8.49 -25.65 -31.37
N ALA A 504 -7.81 -26.63 -30.78
CA ALA A 504 -8.34 -27.99 -30.66
C ALA A 504 -9.63 -28.02 -29.84
N GLN A 505 -9.68 -27.28 -28.72
CA GLN A 505 -10.91 -27.13 -27.93
C GLN A 505 -12.03 -26.46 -28.72
N ILE A 506 -11.74 -25.35 -29.43
CA ILE A 506 -12.71 -24.66 -30.30
C ILE A 506 -13.29 -25.63 -31.34
N LYS A 507 -12.43 -26.35 -32.06
CA LYS A 507 -12.84 -27.32 -33.08
C LYS A 507 -13.69 -28.44 -32.49
N ALA A 508 -13.26 -29.03 -31.37
CA ALA A 508 -13.99 -30.11 -30.71
C ALA A 508 -15.38 -29.66 -30.24
N VAL A 509 -15.46 -28.47 -29.65
CA VAL A 509 -16.70 -27.86 -29.16
C VAL A 509 -17.65 -27.44 -30.28
N LEU A 510 -17.17 -27.28 -31.52
CA LEU A 510 -17.97 -26.91 -32.68
C LEU A 510 -18.24 -28.08 -33.64
N ALA A 511 -17.55 -29.22 -33.48
CA ALA A 511 -17.58 -30.34 -34.42
C ALA A 511 -18.96 -30.97 -34.64
N ASP A 512 -19.81 -31.01 -33.60
CA ASP A 512 -21.15 -31.61 -33.64
C ASP A 512 -22.26 -30.61 -33.99
N LYS A 513 -21.90 -29.38 -34.39
CA LYS A 513 -22.86 -28.35 -34.78
C LYS A 513 -23.60 -28.72 -36.06
N LYS A 514 -24.94 -28.80 -36.01
CA LYS A 514 -25.77 -29.10 -37.19
C LYS A 514 -26.01 -27.87 -38.05
N ASN A 515 -26.40 -28.12 -39.30
CA ASN A 515 -26.72 -27.04 -40.23
C ASN A 515 -27.94 -26.23 -39.74
N GLY A 516 -27.81 -24.90 -39.71
CA GLY A 516 -28.83 -24.00 -39.18
C GLY A 516 -28.79 -23.76 -37.67
N GLU A 517 -28.04 -24.55 -36.89
CA GLU A 517 -27.83 -24.29 -35.46
C GLU A 517 -26.92 -23.07 -35.26
N VAL A 518 -27.12 -22.37 -34.14
CA VAL A 518 -26.20 -21.32 -33.69
C VAL A 518 -25.43 -21.77 -32.45
N ARG A 519 -24.15 -21.41 -32.37
CA ARG A 519 -23.32 -21.67 -31.18
C ARG A 519 -22.62 -20.42 -30.69
N VAL A 520 -22.63 -20.23 -29.38
CA VAL A 520 -21.89 -19.16 -28.69
C VAL A 520 -20.72 -19.79 -27.94
N LEU A 521 -19.50 -19.37 -28.23
CA LEU A 521 -18.34 -19.73 -27.44
C LEU A 521 -18.17 -18.73 -26.30
N VAL A 522 -17.94 -19.24 -25.10
CA VAL A 522 -17.74 -18.46 -23.88
C VAL A 522 -16.32 -18.70 -23.40
N PHE A 523 -15.42 -17.75 -23.65
CA PHE A 523 -14.10 -17.75 -23.04
C PHE A 523 -14.24 -17.21 -21.62
N ALA A 524 -14.09 -18.08 -20.64
CA ALA A 524 -14.27 -17.77 -19.23
C ALA A 524 -12.93 -17.76 -18.51
N ASP A 525 -12.59 -16.65 -17.85
CA ASP A 525 -11.44 -16.61 -16.95
C ASP A 525 -11.57 -17.65 -15.83
N ASP A 526 -10.46 -18.31 -15.49
CA ASP A 526 -10.43 -19.38 -14.48
C ASP A 526 -10.77 -18.91 -13.07
N MET A 527 -10.54 -17.63 -12.77
CA MET A 527 -10.66 -17.08 -11.43
C MET A 527 -12.11 -16.74 -11.08
N THR A 528 -12.85 -16.18 -12.03
CA THR A 528 -14.15 -15.57 -11.76
C THR A 528 -15.25 -16.15 -12.63
N THR A 529 -15.15 -16.01 -13.96
CA THR A 529 -16.25 -16.37 -14.86
C THR A 529 -16.50 -17.86 -14.88
N TYR A 530 -15.44 -18.69 -14.90
CA TYR A 530 -15.61 -20.15 -14.87
C TYR A 530 -16.25 -20.60 -13.55
N ARG A 531 -15.76 -20.07 -12.41
CA ARG A 531 -16.36 -20.35 -11.09
C ARG A 531 -17.81 -19.87 -10.98
N LEU A 532 -18.14 -18.77 -11.65
CA LEU A 532 -19.50 -18.26 -11.70
C LEU A 532 -20.42 -19.21 -12.48
N ALA A 533 -19.95 -19.76 -13.59
CA ALA A 533 -20.68 -20.79 -14.32
C ALA A 533 -20.94 -22.05 -13.47
N ASP A 534 -19.92 -22.51 -12.72
CA ASP A 534 -20.07 -23.61 -11.77
C ASP A 534 -21.10 -23.29 -10.67
N ASN A 535 -21.01 -22.09 -10.07
CA ASN A 535 -21.95 -21.66 -9.02
C ASN A 535 -23.39 -21.51 -9.54
N VAL A 536 -23.58 -21.12 -10.80
CA VAL A 536 -24.91 -21.08 -11.46
C VAL A 536 -25.50 -22.49 -11.52
N GLY A 537 -24.68 -23.49 -11.85
CA GLY A 537 -25.07 -24.90 -11.79
C GLY A 537 -25.43 -25.36 -10.37
N VAL A 538 -24.61 -25.02 -9.37
CA VAL A 538 -24.89 -25.31 -7.94
C VAL A 538 -26.20 -24.69 -7.47
N ALA A 539 -26.47 -23.46 -7.91
CA ALA A 539 -27.73 -22.74 -7.65
C ALA A 539 -28.92 -23.28 -8.45
N LYS A 540 -28.74 -24.32 -9.27
CA LYS A 540 -29.76 -24.92 -10.16
C LYS A 540 -30.38 -23.91 -11.12
N MET A 541 -29.63 -22.88 -11.49
CA MET A 541 -30.00 -21.92 -12.52
C MET A 541 -29.55 -22.46 -13.88
N SER A 542 -30.28 -22.11 -14.93
CA SER A 542 -29.95 -22.51 -16.30
C SER A 542 -29.62 -21.30 -17.16
N TYR A 543 -28.68 -21.50 -18.08
CA TYR A 543 -28.37 -20.59 -19.17
C TYR A 543 -28.38 -21.36 -20.49
N SER A 544 -28.34 -20.64 -21.60
CA SER A 544 -28.60 -21.17 -22.93
C SER A 544 -27.75 -22.41 -23.27
N LEU A 545 -28.42 -23.46 -23.73
CA LEU A 545 -27.81 -24.69 -24.24
C LEU A 545 -27.02 -24.48 -25.55
N ASN A 546 -27.11 -23.30 -26.18
CA ASN A 546 -26.29 -22.95 -27.34
C ASN A 546 -24.92 -22.40 -26.95
N SER A 547 -24.66 -22.20 -25.66
CA SER A 547 -23.37 -21.74 -25.16
C SER A 547 -22.43 -22.90 -24.85
N ARG A 548 -21.13 -22.70 -25.08
CA ARG A 548 -20.07 -23.65 -24.75
C ARG A 548 -18.90 -22.93 -24.13
N ILE A 549 -18.47 -23.40 -22.96
CA ILE A 549 -17.41 -22.74 -22.19
C ILE A 549 -16.05 -23.30 -22.58
N ILE A 550 -15.10 -22.39 -22.81
CA ILE A 550 -13.68 -22.66 -22.96
C ILE A 550 -12.97 -21.85 -21.88
N ARG A 551 -12.12 -22.52 -21.10
CA ARG A 551 -11.39 -21.89 -20.00
C ARG A 551 -10.17 -21.17 -20.53
N VAL A 552 -9.88 -20.01 -19.96
CA VAL A 552 -8.67 -19.23 -20.20
C VAL A 552 -8.17 -18.65 -18.89
N PRO A 553 -6.86 -18.39 -18.73
CA PRO A 553 -6.34 -17.78 -17.50
C PRO A 553 -6.80 -16.33 -17.37
N SER A 554 -6.95 -15.65 -18.51
CA SER A 554 -7.51 -14.31 -18.65
C SER A 554 -8.13 -14.18 -20.03
N GLY A 555 -9.13 -13.32 -20.18
CA GLY A 555 -9.65 -12.92 -21.49
C GLY A 555 -8.56 -12.30 -22.39
N SER A 556 -7.48 -11.76 -21.82
CA SER A 556 -6.36 -11.19 -22.60
C SER A 556 -5.60 -12.24 -23.42
N ARG A 557 -5.65 -13.51 -23.01
CA ARG A 557 -5.14 -14.66 -23.79
C ARG A 557 -5.94 -14.89 -25.08
N VAL A 558 -7.18 -14.42 -25.16
CA VAL A 558 -8.03 -14.56 -26.35
C VAL A 558 -7.59 -13.53 -27.39
N THR A 559 -6.70 -13.94 -28.29
CA THR A 559 -6.14 -13.04 -29.31
C THR A 559 -7.13 -12.73 -30.43
N PRO A 560 -6.94 -11.62 -31.17
CA PRO A 560 -7.76 -11.31 -32.35
C PRO A 560 -7.76 -12.45 -33.38
N LYS A 561 -6.60 -13.08 -33.60
CA LYS A 561 -6.45 -14.23 -34.49
C LYS A 561 -7.29 -15.43 -34.02
N LEU A 562 -7.23 -15.75 -32.72
CA LEU A 562 -8.00 -16.85 -32.14
C LEU A 562 -9.52 -16.61 -32.26
N MET A 563 -9.98 -15.36 -32.04
CA MET A 563 -11.39 -15.00 -32.23
C MET A 563 -11.85 -15.16 -33.69
N LEU A 564 -11.05 -14.69 -34.64
CA LEU A 564 -11.36 -14.82 -36.07
C LEU A 564 -11.38 -16.28 -36.50
N GLN A 565 -10.43 -17.09 -36.02
CA GLN A 565 -10.43 -18.54 -36.22
C GLN A 565 -11.66 -19.20 -35.61
N ALA A 566 -12.07 -18.82 -34.39
CA ALA A 566 -13.30 -19.34 -33.79
C ALA A 566 -14.55 -19.04 -34.64
N PHE A 567 -14.66 -17.83 -35.20
CA PHE A 567 -15.72 -17.50 -36.16
C PHE A 567 -15.57 -18.25 -37.49
N ALA A 568 -14.36 -18.51 -37.98
CA ALA A 568 -14.16 -19.32 -39.18
C ALA A 568 -14.60 -20.78 -38.97
N GLU A 569 -14.29 -21.36 -37.81
CA GLU A 569 -14.54 -22.76 -37.44
C GLU A 569 -16.01 -23.07 -37.09
N GLY A 570 -16.84 -22.07 -36.81
CA GLY A 570 -18.27 -22.33 -36.59
C GLY A 570 -18.96 -21.51 -35.50
N ALA A 571 -18.26 -20.69 -34.72
CA ALA A 571 -18.90 -19.84 -33.71
C ALA A 571 -19.84 -18.80 -34.38
N ASP A 572 -21.01 -18.55 -33.81
CA ASP A 572 -21.95 -17.49 -34.22
C ASP A 572 -21.96 -16.31 -33.24
N GLY A 573 -21.41 -16.53 -32.06
CA GLY A 573 -21.12 -15.50 -31.06
C GLY A 573 -19.92 -15.90 -30.22
N ILE A 574 -19.20 -14.90 -29.75
CA ILE A 574 -18.10 -15.04 -28.80
C ILE A 574 -18.42 -14.17 -27.60
N PHE A 575 -18.32 -14.75 -26.42
CA PHE A 575 -18.45 -14.10 -25.15
C PHE A 575 -17.12 -14.22 -24.41
N ILE A 576 -16.59 -13.11 -23.90
CA ILE A 576 -15.40 -13.09 -23.05
C ILE A 576 -15.84 -12.61 -21.67
N GLY A 577 -15.74 -13.47 -20.67
CA GLY A 577 -15.95 -13.11 -19.27
C GLY A 577 -14.60 -12.96 -18.56
N GLU A 578 -14.48 -11.91 -17.77
CA GLU A 578 -13.28 -11.60 -17.00
C GLU A 578 -13.64 -11.12 -15.60
N CYS A 579 -12.67 -11.21 -14.69
CA CYS A 579 -12.76 -10.59 -13.39
C CYS A 579 -12.88 -9.05 -13.48
N GLU A 580 -13.46 -8.41 -12.46
CA GLU A 580 -13.30 -6.97 -12.29
C GLU A 580 -11.83 -6.60 -12.07
N GLU A 581 -11.41 -5.46 -12.62
CA GLU A 581 -10.01 -5.04 -12.66
C GLU A 581 -9.36 -4.98 -11.26
N LYS A 582 -10.11 -4.51 -10.26
CA LYS A 582 -9.68 -4.42 -8.85
C LYS A 582 -9.48 -5.78 -8.18
N SER A 583 -10.10 -6.82 -8.72
CA SER A 583 -10.06 -8.19 -8.18
C SER A 583 -9.19 -9.11 -9.04
N SER A 584 -8.70 -8.62 -10.19
CA SER A 584 -7.89 -9.37 -11.13
C SER A 584 -6.43 -9.40 -10.68
N PRO A 585 -5.74 -10.56 -10.72
CA PRO A 585 -4.28 -10.61 -10.61
C PRO A 585 -3.59 -9.95 -11.82
N TYR A 586 -4.35 -9.63 -12.88
CA TYR A 586 -3.91 -8.99 -14.11
C TYR A 586 -4.65 -7.66 -14.32
N PRO A 587 -4.37 -6.60 -13.55
CA PRO A 587 -5.12 -5.34 -13.65
C PRO A 587 -5.08 -4.72 -15.06
N HIS A 588 -4.02 -4.97 -15.83
CA HIS A 588 -3.88 -4.51 -17.21
C HIS A 588 -4.71 -5.31 -18.23
N SER A 589 -5.24 -6.50 -17.88
CA SER A 589 -5.84 -7.43 -18.85
C SER A 589 -7.04 -6.83 -19.57
N VAL A 590 -7.85 -6.03 -18.87
CA VAL A 590 -9.06 -5.39 -19.40
C VAL A 590 -8.73 -4.47 -20.58
N SER A 591 -7.63 -3.72 -20.49
CA SER A 591 -7.17 -2.84 -21.57
C SER A 591 -6.78 -3.62 -22.83
N THR A 592 -6.04 -4.72 -22.66
CA THR A 592 -5.65 -5.62 -23.74
C THR A 592 -6.87 -6.31 -24.37
N ILE A 593 -7.82 -6.78 -23.55
CA ILE A 593 -9.06 -7.41 -24.02
C ILE A 593 -9.85 -6.44 -24.90
N LYS A 594 -10.04 -5.19 -24.45
CA LYS A 594 -10.74 -4.16 -25.21
C LYS A 594 -10.04 -3.87 -26.54
N SER A 595 -8.71 -3.75 -26.53
CA SER A 595 -7.92 -3.56 -27.76
C SER A 595 -8.10 -4.72 -28.73
N ASN A 596 -8.02 -5.96 -28.24
CA ASN A 596 -8.21 -7.16 -29.05
C ASN A 596 -9.61 -7.23 -29.67
N ILE A 597 -10.64 -6.92 -28.88
CA ILE A 597 -12.03 -6.88 -29.36
C ILE A 597 -12.20 -5.81 -30.42
N SER A 598 -11.66 -4.61 -30.23
CA SER A 598 -11.78 -3.52 -31.20
C SER A 598 -11.23 -3.90 -32.59
N LYS A 599 -10.09 -4.60 -32.64
CA LYS A 599 -9.50 -5.11 -33.90
C LYS A 599 -10.45 -6.07 -34.61
N VAL A 600 -11.01 -7.04 -33.89
CA VAL A 600 -11.94 -8.04 -34.46
C VAL A 600 -13.26 -7.39 -34.88
N THR A 601 -13.80 -6.51 -34.06
CA THR A 601 -15.03 -5.76 -34.35
C THR A 601 -14.91 -4.94 -35.64
N HIS A 602 -13.76 -4.33 -35.90
CA HIS A 602 -13.50 -3.62 -37.16
C HIS A 602 -13.62 -4.58 -38.36
N ILE A 603 -12.94 -5.73 -38.29
CA ILE A 603 -12.96 -6.77 -39.33
C ILE A 603 -14.38 -7.34 -39.54
N LEU A 604 -15.14 -7.57 -38.46
CA LEU A 604 -16.52 -8.05 -38.56
C LEU A 604 -17.40 -7.05 -39.32
N LYS A 605 -17.24 -5.74 -39.08
CA LYS A 605 -17.96 -4.69 -39.80
C LYS A 605 -17.64 -4.67 -41.29
N GLU A 606 -16.37 -4.80 -41.66
CA GLU A 606 -15.95 -4.88 -43.07
C GLU A 606 -16.62 -6.05 -43.80
N GLU A 607 -16.80 -7.19 -43.13
CA GLU A 607 -17.47 -8.38 -43.67
C GLU A 607 -19.00 -8.31 -43.58
N GLY A 608 -19.55 -7.20 -43.07
CA GLY A 608 -20.98 -7.00 -42.84
C GLY A 608 -21.56 -7.99 -41.82
N ILE A 609 -20.80 -8.34 -40.79
CA ILE A 609 -21.22 -9.18 -39.65
C ILE A 609 -21.48 -8.25 -38.47
N ASP A 610 -22.60 -8.45 -37.78
CA ASP A 610 -22.96 -7.62 -36.62
C ASP A 610 -21.95 -7.82 -35.48
N GLU A 611 -21.36 -6.70 -35.03
CA GLU A 611 -20.38 -6.65 -33.95
C GLU A 611 -20.91 -7.14 -32.60
N LYS A 612 -22.23 -7.09 -32.38
CA LYS A 612 -22.88 -7.57 -31.15
C LYS A 612 -22.71 -9.07 -30.93
N ARG A 613 -22.23 -9.80 -31.95
CA ARG A 613 -21.82 -11.22 -31.84
C ARG A 613 -20.59 -11.40 -30.96
N LEU A 614 -19.77 -10.37 -30.73
CA LEU A 614 -18.65 -10.37 -29.81
C LEU A 614 -18.98 -9.53 -28.58
N ARG A 615 -18.97 -10.13 -27.40
CA ARG A 615 -19.33 -9.45 -26.14
C ARG A 615 -18.29 -9.67 -25.06
N PHE A 616 -18.01 -8.61 -24.32
CA PHE A 616 -17.15 -8.65 -23.13
C PHE A 616 -17.92 -8.14 -21.92
N VAL A 617 -17.82 -8.86 -20.80
CA VAL A 617 -18.47 -8.50 -19.53
C VAL A 617 -17.53 -8.85 -18.39
N GLN A 618 -17.44 -7.94 -17.42
CA GLN A 618 -16.75 -8.21 -16.16
C GLN A 618 -17.72 -8.73 -15.12
N PHE A 619 -17.25 -9.66 -14.29
CA PHE A 619 -18.04 -10.26 -13.22
C PHE A 619 -17.35 -10.22 -11.87
N VAL A 620 -18.15 -10.37 -10.83
CA VAL A 620 -17.72 -10.91 -9.53
C VAL A 620 -18.44 -12.23 -9.27
N THR A 621 -17.85 -13.12 -8.47
CA THR A 621 -18.29 -14.53 -8.28
C THR A 621 -19.71 -14.72 -7.73
N VAL A 622 -20.36 -13.65 -7.25
CA VAL A 622 -21.74 -13.66 -6.73
C VAL A 622 -22.80 -13.21 -7.76
N MET A 623 -22.39 -12.75 -8.95
CA MET A 623 -23.31 -12.21 -9.98
C MET A 623 -24.02 -13.32 -10.80
N LEU A 624 -24.63 -14.30 -10.14
CA LEU A 624 -25.24 -15.48 -10.79
C LEU A 624 -26.27 -15.09 -11.85
N GLY A 625 -27.25 -14.25 -11.46
CA GLY A 625 -28.27 -13.76 -12.39
C GLY A 625 -27.69 -12.88 -13.50
N GLY A 626 -26.67 -12.08 -13.19
CA GLY A 626 -25.96 -11.25 -14.17
C GLY A 626 -25.30 -12.09 -15.26
N PHE A 627 -24.63 -13.18 -14.89
CA PHE A 627 -24.03 -14.13 -15.84
C PHE A 627 -25.09 -14.77 -16.74
N VAL A 628 -26.12 -15.36 -16.14
CA VAL A 628 -27.21 -16.03 -16.87
C VAL A 628 -27.86 -15.07 -17.86
N ASN A 629 -28.20 -13.86 -17.42
CA ASN A 629 -28.84 -12.86 -18.28
C ASN A 629 -27.95 -12.44 -19.46
N ASN A 630 -26.66 -12.27 -19.23
CA ASN A 630 -25.72 -11.86 -20.28
C ASN A 630 -25.49 -12.95 -21.33
N ILE A 631 -25.32 -14.21 -20.90
CA ILE A 631 -25.19 -15.35 -21.81
C ILE A 631 -26.48 -15.57 -22.61
N ASN A 632 -27.64 -15.56 -21.95
CA ASN A 632 -28.93 -15.73 -22.61
C ASN A 632 -29.20 -14.61 -23.60
N SER A 633 -28.91 -13.35 -23.22
CA SER A 633 -29.06 -12.19 -24.10
C SER A 633 -28.24 -12.32 -25.38
N LEU A 634 -26.98 -12.78 -25.29
CA LEU A 634 -26.16 -13.00 -26.49
C LEU A 634 -26.67 -14.18 -27.32
N SER A 635 -27.05 -15.29 -26.67
CA SER A 635 -27.64 -16.45 -27.34
C SER A 635 -28.90 -16.07 -28.12
N ASP A 636 -29.84 -15.37 -27.47
CA ASP A 636 -31.10 -14.92 -28.08
C ASP A 636 -30.86 -14.00 -29.26
N PHE A 637 -29.88 -13.11 -29.14
CA PHE A 637 -29.44 -12.28 -30.26
C PHE A 637 -28.93 -13.13 -31.43
N THR A 638 -28.03 -14.09 -31.18
CA THR A 638 -27.50 -14.96 -32.25
C THR A 638 -28.58 -15.84 -32.89
N MET A 639 -29.55 -16.34 -32.13
CA MET A 639 -30.70 -17.08 -32.67
C MET A 639 -31.56 -16.20 -33.58
N LYS A 640 -31.84 -14.96 -33.17
CA LYS A 640 -32.61 -13.99 -33.99
C LYS A 640 -31.87 -13.59 -35.26
N SER A 641 -30.56 -13.38 -35.17
CA SER A 641 -29.73 -12.98 -36.32
C SER A 641 -29.34 -14.15 -37.24
N GLY A 642 -29.64 -15.39 -36.84
CA GLY A 642 -29.27 -16.60 -37.57
C GLY A 642 -27.76 -16.90 -37.59
N PRO A 643 -27.35 -18.02 -38.19
CA PRO A 643 -25.95 -18.40 -38.28
C PRO A 643 -25.17 -17.53 -39.26
N ILE A 644 -23.87 -17.34 -39.01
CA ILE A 644 -22.98 -16.64 -39.96
C ILE A 644 -22.84 -17.47 -41.25
N PRO A 645 -23.09 -16.90 -42.44
CA PRO A 645 -22.98 -17.61 -43.72
C PRO A 645 -21.57 -18.17 -43.97
N ALA A 646 -21.48 -19.37 -44.56
CA ALA A 646 -20.22 -20.06 -44.82
C ALA A 646 -19.21 -19.24 -45.64
N GLN A 647 -19.68 -18.45 -46.62
CA GLN A 647 -18.81 -17.57 -47.40
C GLN A 647 -18.13 -16.49 -46.55
N LYS A 648 -18.86 -15.91 -45.58
CA LYS A 648 -18.32 -14.92 -44.65
C LYS A 648 -17.33 -15.57 -43.69
N ARG A 649 -17.63 -16.78 -43.18
CA ARG A 649 -16.72 -17.55 -42.33
C ARG A 649 -15.38 -17.83 -43.01
N LYS A 650 -15.41 -18.24 -44.28
CA LYS A 650 -14.19 -18.50 -45.05
C LYS A 650 -13.31 -17.26 -45.15
N ARG A 651 -13.89 -16.08 -45.42
CA ARG A 651 -13.14 -14.81 -45.49
C ARG A 651 -12.56 -14.35 -44.16
N LEU A 652 -13.21 -14.67 -43.04
CA LEU A 652 -12.65 -14.43 -41.71
C LEU A 652 -11.42 -15.31 -41.41
N GLY A 653 -11.31 -16.47 -42.08
CA GLY A 653 -10.19 -17.39 -41.95
C GLY A 653 -8.99 -17.09 -42.87
N GLU A 654 -9.17 -16.25 -43.89
CA GLU A 654 -8.15 -15.96 -44.91
C GLU A 654 -7.29 -14.74 -44.52
N ASN A 655 -5.98 -14.84 -44.73
CA ASN A 655 -5.00 -13.74 -44.54
C ASN A 655 -5.09 -13.00 -43.20
N ILE A 656 -5.42 -13.70 -42.11
CA ILE A 656 -5.69 -13.09 -40.79
C ILE A 656 -4.56 -12.17 -40.33
N ASN A 657 -3.31 -12.62 -40.41
CA ASN A 657 -2.17 -11.82 -39.93
C ASN A 657 -2.02 -10.53 -40.75
N GLU A 658 -2.19 -10.55 -42.07
CA GLU A 658 -2.13 -9.34 -42.90
C GLU A 658 -3.24 -8.34 -42.56
N ARG A 659 -4.44 -8.82 -42.18
CA ARG A 659 -5.56 -7.95 -41.80
C ARG A 659 -5.42 -7.34 -40.42
N LEU A 660 -4.72 -8.01 -39.51
CA LEU A 660 -4.54 -7.54 -38.12
C LEU A 660 -3.39 -6.54 -37.96
N PHE A 661 -2.41 -6.57 -38.86
CA PHE A 661 -1.21 -5.74 -38.82
C PHE A 661 -1.09 -4.75 -39.99
N LYS A 662 -2.17 -4.57 -40.78
CA LYS A 662 -2.41 -3.42 -41.65
C LYS A 662 -3.02 -2.29 -40.84
#